data_AF-A0A5E5QW28-F1
#
_entry.id   AF-A0A5E5QW28-F1
#
_cell.length_a   1.000
_cell.length_b   1.000
_cell.length_c   1.000
_cell.angle_alpha   90.00
_cell.angle_beta   90.00
_cell.angle_gamma   90.00
#
_symmetry.space_group_name_H-M   'P 1'
#
loop_
_entity.id
_entity.type
_entity.pdbx_description
1 polymer ?
#
loop_
_entity_poly.entity_id
_entity_poly.type
_entity_poly.pdbx_seq_one_letter_code
_entity_poly.pdbx_strand_id
1 'polypeptide(L)'
;MQRIRIIDSHTGGEPTRLVIGGFPDLGQGDMAERRRLLGERHDAWRAACILEPRGSDVLVGALLCAPVDPEACAGVIFFNNSGYLGMCGHGTIGLVASLAHLGRIGPGVHRIETPVGEVEATLHEDGSVSVRNVPAYRYRRQVSVEVPGIGRVSGDIAWGGNWFFLVAGHGQRIAGDNLDALTAYTVAVQQALEDQGIRGEDGGAIDHIELFADDPHADSRNFVLCPGKAYDRSPCGTGTSAKLACLAADGKLLPGQPWRQASVIGSQFEGVTNGSTASPAGASCRPSAAAPTSARKPPCCWRTTIRSPGASAGERRGHRGRRRHRRQRLRPELARRGLDVLVLDSRRGGATAVGMGHLVAMDDNPAELALSDYSIQAWRTWAADLPEDCAYRNCGTLWLAADAAELAEAERKRQALLAAGVACEMLDAARLRDLEPVLRPGLAGALKVPGDGILYAPNAARWLLERAGPRLRRLHAEVSEVDGSRLRLADGRWLSAEALVLANGIHAGELCAELPIRPKKGHLLITDRYPGTLRHQLVELGYVSSAHASSGTSVAFNAQPRPTGQVFLGSSRQFDTLDPQVEGPVLARMLRRALDYLPGLAGLNAIRAWTGFRAATPDGLPLLGEHPAQPGLWLAVGHEGLGVTTAPGSARLLAAQLFGETPPLDATPYLPQRFLSSSGSARP
;
A
#
# COMPACT_ATOMS: atom_id res chain seq x y z
N MET A 1 22.31 0.41 -5.25
CA MET A 1 20.85 0.24 -5.03
C MET A 1 20.37 -0.77 -6.05
N GLN A 2 19.88 -1.92 -5.61
CA GLN A 2 19.40 -2.97 -6.50
C GLN A 2 17.91 -2.79 -6.75
N ARG A 3 17.48 -2.87 -8.01
CA ARG A 3 16.07 -2.72 -8.40
C ARG A 3 15.47 -4.09 -8.66
N ILE A 4 14.46 -4.47 -7.88
CA ILE A 4 13.66 -5.68 -8.08
C ILE A 4 12.37 -5.28 -8.80
N ARG A 5 12.04 -5.96 -9.89
CA ARG A 5 10.80 -5.75 -10.65
C ARG A 5 9.80 -6.82 -10.26
N ILE A 6 8.61 -6.40 -9.84
CA ILE A 6 7.54 -7.29 -9.37
C ILE A 6 6.21 -6.96 -10.04
N ILE A 7 5.33 -7.95 -10.09
CA ILE A 7 3.90 -7.82 -10.41
C ILE A 7 3.15 -8.47 -9.25
N ASP A 8 2.26 -7.72 -8.61
CA ASP A 8 1.37 -8.26 -7.59
C ASP A 8 0.02 -8.60 -8.23
N SER A 9 -0.44 -9.84 -8.00
CA SER A 9 -1.76 -10.32 -8.39
C SER A 9 -2.44 -10.99 -7.20
N HIS A 10 -3.70 -11.42 -7.35
CA HIS A 10 -4.34 -12.28 -6.37
C HIS A 10 -5.23 -13.32 -7.03
N THR A 11 -5.33 -14.49 -6.41
CA THR A 11 -6.24 -15.57 -6.83
C THR A 11 -7.24 -15.82 -5.71
N GLY A 12 -8.51 -15.47 -5.92
CA GLY A 12 -9.53 -15.65 -4.87
C GLY A 12 -9.25 -14.87 -3.57
N GLY A 13 -8.51 -13.76 -3.63
CA GLY A 13 -8.14 -12.94 -2.47
C GLY A 13 -6.81 -13.33 -1.80
N GLU A 14 -6.17 -14.41 -2.25
CA GLU A 14 -4.82 -14.80 -1.84
C GLU A 14 -3.77 -14.13 -2.74
N PRO A 15 -2.85 -13.32 -2.20
CA PRO A 15 -1.96 -12.49 -3.00
C PRO A 15 -0.70 -13.24 -3.47
N THR A 16 -0.35 -13.07 -4.75
CA THR A 16 0.89 -13.57 -5.36
C THR A 16 1.77 -12.41 -5.80
N ARG A 17 3.04 -12.41 -5.39
CA ARG A 17 4.07 -11.49 -5.87
C ARG A 17 4.99 -12.18 -6.86
N LEU A 18 4.78 -11.91 -8.15
CA LEU A 18 5.66 -12.41 -9.21
C LEU A 18 6.87 -11.50 -9.37
N VAL A 19 8.05 -12.02 -9.05
CA VAL A 19 9.34 -11.38 -9.34
C VAL A 19 9.70 -11.67 -10.80
N ILE A 20 9.79 -10.62 -11.61
CA ILE A 20 10.10 -10.71 -13.05
C ILE A 20 11.53 -10.27 -13.38
N GLY A 21 12.29 -9.77 -12.40
CA GLY A 21 13.68 -9.41 -12.61
C GLY A 21 14.33 -8.73 -11.41
N GLY A 22 15.66 -8.64 -11.45
CA GLY A 22 16.48 -8.00 -10.44
C GLY A 22 17.06 -8.94 -9.39
N PHE A 23 16.60 -10.19 -9.31
CA PHE A 23 17.18 -11.26 -8.47
C PHE A 23 18.58 -11.68 -8.94
N PRO A 24 19.37 -12.34 -8.07
CA PRO A 24 20.70 -12.82 -8.42
C PRO A 24 20.60 -13.91 -9.49
N ASP A 25 21.69 -14.07 -10.26
CA ASP A 25 21.80 -15.17 -11.21
C ASP A 25 21.88 -16.50 -10.46
N LEU A 26 20.96 -17.41 -10.77
CA LEU A 26 20.87 -18.74 -10.16
C LEU A 26 21.46 -19.83 -11.07
N GLY A 27 22.10 -19.46 -12.18
CA GLY A 27 22.67 -20.38 -13.15
C GLY A 27 21.64 -21.00 -14.09
N GLN A 28 22.07 -22.04 -14.81
CA GLN A 28 21.28 -22.70 -15.87
C GLN A 28 20.70 -24.05 -15.48
N GLY A 29 20.95 -24.54 -14.26
CA GLY A 29 20.40 -25.79 -13.75
C GLY A 29 18.87 -25.82 -13.72
N ASP A 30 18.30 -26.98 -13.39
CA ASP A 30 16.84 -27.13 -13.26
C ASP A 30 16.26 -26.29 -12.10
N MET A 31 14.93 -26.22 -12.01
CA MET A 31 14.26 -25.42 -10.97
C MET A 31 14.58 -25.90 -9.56
N ALA A 32 14.90 -27.19 -9.35
CA ALA A 32 15.25 -27.72 -8.04
C ALA A 32 16.64 -27.24 -7.61
N GLU A 33 17.61 -27.26 -8.52
CA GLU A 33 18.95 -26.72 -8.29
C GLU A 33 18.91 -25.21 -8.05
N ARG A 34 18.17 -24.46 -8.88
CA ARG A 34 18.02 -23.00 -8.71
C ARG A 34 17.34 -22.65 -7.39
N ARG A 35 16.30 -23.39 -6.97
CA ARG A 35 15.67 -23.23 -5.65
C ARG A 35 16.67 -23.47 -4.53
N ARG A 36 17.48 -24.52 -4.60
CA ARG A 36 18.52 -24.82 -3.61
C ARG A 36 19.51 -23.66 -3.50
N LEU A 37 20.03 -23.17 -4.62
CA LEU A 37 20.96 -22.04 -4.65
C LEU A 37 20.36 -20.76 -4.06
N LEU A 38 19.10 -20.47 -4.40
CA LEU A 38 18.37 -19.32 -3.86
C LEU A 38 18.26 -19.42 -2.33
N GLY A 39 17.89 -20.58 -1.80
CA GLY A 39 17.76 -20.80 -0.35
C GLY A 39 19.09 -20.78 0.40
N GLU A 40 20.14 -21.40 -0.13
CA GLU A 40 21.43 -21.52 0.56
C GLU A 40 22.27 -20.24 0.49
N ARG A 41 22.20 -19.49 -0.61
CA ARG A 41 23.12 -18.36 -0.86
C ARG A 41 22.43 -17.00 -0.92
N HIS A 42 21.13 -16.96 -1.12
CA HIS A 42 20.42 -15.74 -1.50
C HIS A 42 19.08 -15.53 -0.77
N ASP A 43 18.86 -16.16 0.40
CA ASP A 43 17.58 -16.05 1.11
C ASP A 43 17.19 -14.61 1.50
N ALA A 44 18.18 -13.72 1.66
CA ALA A 44 17.95 -12.30 1.89
C ALA A 44 17.05 -11.64 0.81
N TRP A 45 17.06 -12.15 -0.42
CA TRP A 45 16.21 -11.66 -1.51
C TRP A 45 14.76 -12.07 -1.35
N ARG A 46 14.51 -13.33 -0.96
CA ARG A 46 13.19 -13.81 -0.56
C ARG A 46 12.67 -12.96 0.59
N ALA A 47 13.47 -12.83 1.65
CA ALA A 47 13.12 -12.06 2.84
C ALA A 47 12.77 -10.60 2.48
N ALA A 48 13.58 -9.93 1.69
CA ALA A 48 13.34 -8.55 1.25
C ALA A 48 12.06 -8.37 0.43
N CYS A 49 11.62 -9.40 -0.30
CA CYS A 49 10.43 -9.35 -1.14
C CYS A 49 9.14 -9.72 -0.40
N ILE A 50 9.22 -10.58 0.63
CA ILE A 50 8.05 -11.23 1.22
C ILE A 50 7.78 -10.85 2.68
N LEU A 51 8.82 -10.46 3.43
CA LEU A 51 8.66 -10.08 4.83
C LEU A 51 8.27 -8.60 4.97
N GLU A 52 7.76 -8.26 6.15
CA GLU A 52 7.64 -6.86 6.54
C GLU A 52 9.00 -6.17 6.39
N PRO A 53 9.05 -4.94 5.87
CA PRO A 53 7.90 -4.04 5.66
C PRO A 53 7.33 -4.03 4.23
N ARG A 54 7.80 -4.91 3.34
CA ARG A 54 7.43 -4.90 1.91
C ARG A 54 6.41 -5.96 1.53
N GLY A 55 6.32 -7.03 2.31
CA GLY A 55 5.29 -8.05 2.20
C GLY A 55 4.53 -8.23 3.51
N SER A 56 3.85 -9.34 3.63
CA SER A 56 3.07 -9.76 4.79
C SER A 56 3.12 -11.28 4.89
N ASP A 57 2.75 -11.82 6.04
CA ASP A 57 2.62 -13.26 6.29
C ASP A 57 1.74 -13.99 5.26
N VAL A 58 0.70 -13.34 4.74
CA VAL A 58 -0.20 -13.90 3.70
C VAL A 58 0.35 -13.87 2.27
N LEU A 59 1.53 -13.27 2.02
CA LEU A 59 2.04 -13.10 0.66
C LEU A 59 2.80 -14.35 0.20
N VAL A 60 2.46 -14.86 -0.99
CA VAL A 60 3.26 -15.88 -1.68
C VAL A 60 4.06 -15.24 -2.80
N GLY A 61 5.37 -15.45 -2.79
CA GLY A 61 6.27 -15.03 -3.84
C GLY A 61 6.44 -16.11 -4.90
N ALA A 62 6.59 -15.68 -6.14
CA ALA A 62 6.91 -16.50 -7.29
C ALA A 62 8.09 -15.86 -8.02
N LEU A 63 9.26 -16.52 -8.06
CA LEU A 63 10.38 -16.07 -8.88
C LEU A 63 10.21 -16.64 -10.28
N LEU A 64 10.03 -15.76 -11.27
CA LEU A 64 9.97 -16.13 -12.68
C LEU A 64 11.38 -16.48 -13.17
N CYS A 65 11.54 -17.68 -13.69
CA CYS A 65 12.78 -18.20 -14.25
C CYS A 65 12.61 -18.52 -15.74
N ALA A 66 13.72 -18.48 -16.47
CA ALA A 66 13.76 -19.11 -17.79
C ALA A 66 13.61 -20.63 -17.63
N PRO A 67 12.71 -21.27 -18.40
CA PRO A 67 12.56 -22.73 -18.39
C PRO A 67 13.80 -23.41 -18.99
N VAL A 68 14.02 -24.67 -18.64
CA VAL A 68 15.04 -25.54 -19.24
C VAL A 68 14.48 -26.24 -20.47
N ASP A 69 13.27 -26.77 -20.40
CA ASP A 69 12.52 -27.31 -21.53
C ASP A 69 12.03 -26.16 -22.44
N PRO A 70 12.42 -26.11 -23.72
CA PRO A 70 11.96 -25.08 -24.66
C PRO A 70 10.44 -25.12 -24.90
N GLU A 71 9.76 -26.23 -24.63
CA GLU A 71 8.31 -26.36 -24.75
C GLU A 71 7.55 -25.83 -23.52
N ALA A 72 8.25 -25.56 -22.41
CA ALA A 72 7.66 -24.92 -21.26
C ALA A 72 7.62 -23.39 -21.46
N CYS A 73 6.52 -22.75 -21.07
CA CYS A 73 6.38 -21.31 -21.23
C CYS A 73 7.11 -20.51 -20.13
N ALA A 74 7.38 -21.15 -18.98
CA ALA A 74 8.07 -20.55 -17.84
C ALA A 74 8.63 -21.60 -16.87
N GLY A 75 9.69 -21.26 -16.15
CA GLY A 75 10.05 -21.88 -14.88
C GLY A 75 9.64 -20.98 -13.72
N VAL A 76 9.32 -21.55 -12.56
CA VAL A 76 8.95 -20.77 -11.37
C VAL A 76 9.43 -21.41 -10.08
N ILE A 77 9.92 -20.57 -9.14
CA ILE A 77 10.24 -20.97 -7.77
C ILE A 77 9.31 -20.24 -6.80
N PHE A 78 8.48 -20.98 -6.07
CA PHE A 78 7.57 -20.41 -5.08
C PHE A 78 8.20 -20.31 -3.69
N PHE A 79 7.86 -19.26 -2.96
CA PHE A 79 8.33 -19.02 -1.60
C PHE A 79 7.32 -18.20 -0.78
N ASN A 80 7.40 -18.27 0.54
CA ASN A 80 6.56 -17.51 1.46
C ASN A 80 7.41 -16.90 2.59
N ASN A 81 6.77 -16.41 3.64
CA ASN A 81 7.43 -15.87 4.84
C ASN A 81 8.34 -16.89 5.54
N SER A 82 7.99 -18.18 5.54
CA SER A 82 8.74 -19.24 6.22
C SER A 82 9.84 -19.92 5.40
N GLY A 83 9.73 -19.91 4.06
CA GLY A 83 10.70 -20.62 3.22
C GLY A 83 10.22 -20.82 1.78
N TYR A 84 10.60 -21.96 1.19
CA TYR A 84 10.36 -22.27 -0.22
C TYR A 84 9.34 -23.39 -0.37
N LEU A 85 8.38 -23.20 -1.27
CA LEU A 85 7.30 -24.14 -1.54
C LEU A 85 7.70 -25.08 -2.69
N GLY A 86 7.18 -26.31 -2.68
CA GLY A 86 7.35 -27.24 -3.80
C GLY A 86 6.54 -26.80 -5.02
N MET A 87 5.24 -26.55 -4.81
CA MET A 87 4.31 -26.02 -5.81
C MET A 87 3.22 -25.20 -5.10
N CYS A 88 2.60 -24.25 -5.79
CA CYS A 88 1.51 -23.44 -5.25
C CYS A 88 0.39 -23.27 -6.28
N GLY A 89 -0.78 -23.87 -6.06
CA GLY A 89 -1.90 -23.84 -7.02
C GLY A 89 -2.41 -22.43 -7.31
N HIS A 90 -2.69 -21.63 -6.28
CA HIS A 90 -3.12 -20.24 -6.45
C HIS A 90 -2.01 -19.38 -7.08
N GLY A 91 -0.75 -19.66 -6.72
CA GLY A 91 0.44 -19.00 -7.24
C GLY A 91 0.62 -19.24 -8.74
N THR A 92 0.38 -20.47 -9.20
CA THR A 92 0.39 -20.85 -10.62
C THR A 92 -0.72 -20.13 -11.40
N ILE A 93 -1.93 -20.03 -10.84
CA ILE A 93 -3.01 -19.22 -11.44
C ILE A 93 -2.58 -17.76 -11.58
N GLY A 94 -2.01 -17.18 -10.51
CA GLY A 94 -1.50 -15.81 -10.52
C GLY A 94 -0.37 -15.60 -11.52
N LEU A 95 0.53 -16.58 -11.67
CA LEU A 95 1.61 -16.58 -12.65
C LEU A 95 1.06 -16.54 -14.08
N VAL A 96 0.15 -17.45 -14.45
CA VAL A 96 -0.46 -17.50 -15.79
C VAL A 96 -1.16 -16.19 -16.12
N ALA A 97 -1.97 -15.67 -15.20
CA ALA A 97 -2.63 -14.37 -15.39
C ALA A 97 -1.63 -13.23 -15.58
N SER A 98 -0.50 -13.25 -14.84
CA SER A 98 0.55 -12.23 -14.95
C SER A 98 1.34 -12.34 -16.25
N LEU A 99 1.62 -13.56 -16.74
CA LEU A 99 2.27 -13.78 -18.03
C LEU A 99 1.38 -13.33 -19.21
N ALA A 100 0.06 -13.56 -19.10
CA ALA A 100 -0.91 -13.05 -20.07
C ALA A 100 -0.97 -11.52 -20.06
N HIS A 101 -1.00 -10.90 -18.88
CA HIS A 101 -0.95 -9.44 -18.71
C HIS A 101 0.32 -8.83 -19.34
N LEU A 102 1.45 -9.54 -19.25
CA LEU A 102 2.70 -9.16 -19.89
C LEU A 102 2.76 -9.41 -21.40
N GLY A 103 1.71 -10.01 -22.00
CA GLY A 103 1.69 -10.40 -23.41
C GLY A 103 2.65 -11.53 -23.77
N ARG A 104 3.10 -12.34 -22.79
CA ARG A 104 4.05 -13.45 -23.01
C ARG A 104 3.37 -14.75 -23.42
N ILE A 105 2.08 -14.91 -23.09
CA ILE A 105 1.25 -16.06 -23.46
C ILE A 105 -0.15 -15.59 -23.85
N GLY A 106 -0.85 -16.38 -24.69
CA GLY A 106 -2.27 -16.22 -25.02
C GLY A 106 -3.12 -17.38 -24.48
N PRO A 107 -4.44 -17.38 -24.72
CA PRO A 107 -5.30 -18.51 -24.39
C PRO A 107 -4.76 -19.84 -24.95
N GLY A 108 -4.86 -20.91 -24.16
CA GLY A 108 -4.30 -22.21 -24.51
C GLY A 108 -3.74 -22.98 -23.32
N VAL A 109 -3.15 -24.15 -23.60
CA VAL A 109 -2.49 -25.02 -22.62
C VAL A 109 -1.02 -24.66 -22.52
N HIS A 110 -0.52 -24.52 -21.30
CA HIS A 110 0.82 -24.04 -20.98
C HIS A 110 1.51 -24.98 -20.01
N ARG A 111 2.75 -25.38 -20.32
CA ARG A 111 3.63 -26.16 -19.42
C ARG A 111 4.50 -25.21 -18.60
N ILE A 112 4.59 -25.45 -17.30
CA ILE A 112 5.34 -24.65 -16.34
C ILE A 112 6.25 -25.57 -15.54
N GLU A 113 7.54 -25.26 -15.50
CA GLU A 113 8.50 -25.99 -14.69
C GLU A 113 8.49 -25.50 -13.24
N THR A 114 8.50 -26.42 -12.28
CA THR A 114 8.61 -26.13 -10.85
C THR A 114 9.70 -27.01 -10.21
N PRO A 115 10.17 -26.72 -8.99
CA PRO A 115 11.17 -27.54 -8.30
C PRO A 115 10.76 -29.00 -8.05
N VAL A 116 9.46 -29.32 -8.16
CA VAL A 116 8.91 -30.67 -7.95
C VAL A 116 8.38 -31.32 -9.22
N GLY A 117 8.71 -30.75 -10.38
CA GLY A 117 8.29 -31.23 -11.69
C GLY A 117 7.35 -30.28 -12.41
N GLU A 118 6.85 -30.72 -13.56
CA GLU A 118 6.03 -29.88 -14.43
C GLU A 118 4.57 -29.84 -14.04
N VAL A 119 3.97 -28.67 -14.26
CA VAL A 119 2.55 -28.42 -14.07
C VAL A 119 1.96 -27.89 -15.37
N GLU A 120 0.77 -28.36 -15.69
CA GLU A 120 0.00 -27.89 -16.85
C GLU A 120 -1.08 -26.92 -16.37
N ALA A 121 -1.16 -25.75 -17.01
CA ALA A 121 -2.21 -24.78 -16.77
C ALA A 121 -2.86 -24.35 -18.09
N THR A 122 -4.18 -24.18 -18.09
CA THR A 122 -4.95 -23.69 -19.24
C THR A 122 -5.42 -22.28 -18.95
N LEU A 123 -5.04 -21.33 -19.82
CA LEU A 123 -5.63 -20.00 -19.87
C LEU A 123 -6.81 -20.03 -20.82
N HIS A 124 -8.02 -19.73 -20.32
CA HIS A 124 -9.25 -19.71 -21.11
C HIS A 124 -9.48 -18.34 -21.75
N GLU A 125 -10.32 -18.28 -22.79
CA GLU A 125 -10.63 -17.03 -23.49
C GLU A 125 -11.28 -15.97 -22.60
N ASP A 126 -12.03 -16.41 -21.58
CA ASP A 126 -12.66 -15.53 -20.59
C ASP A 126 -11.69 -15.02 -19.50
N GLY A 127 -10.39 -15.35 -19.63
CA GLY A 127 -9.35 -14.99 -18.66
C GLY A 127 -9.32 -15.84 -17.40
N SER A 128 -10.20 -16.84 -17.27
CA SER A 128 -10.09 -17.83 -16.20
C SER A 128 -8.88 -18.74 -16.42
N VAL A 129 -8.31 -19.26 -15.33
CA VAL A 129 -7.17 -20.17 -15.39
C VAL A 129 -7.56 -21.49 -14.73
N SER A 130 -7.26 -22.59 -15.41
CA SER A 130 -7.35 -23.94 -14.87
C SER A 130 -5.97 -24.51 -14.63
N VAL A 131 -5.73 -25.11 -13.45
CA VAL A 131 -4.46 -25.80 -13.15
C VAL A 131 -4.72 -27.27 -12.97
N ARG A 132 -4.01 -28.12 -13.72
CA ARG A 132 -4.01 -29.57 -13.55
C ARG A 132 -3.00 -29.91 -12.45
N ASN A 133 -3.52 -30.31 -11.29
CA ASN A 133 -2.68 -30.61 -10.12
C ASN A 133 -2.03 -32.00 -10.22
N VAL A 134 -1.05 -32.26 -9.35
CA VAL A 134 -0.46 -33.60 -9.15
C VAL A 134 -1.53 -34.60 -8.68
N PRO A 135 -1.33 -35.93 -8.90
CA PRO A 135 -2.29 -36.93 -8.46
C PRO A 135 -2.53 -36.86 -6.93
N ALA A 136 -3.80 -36.72 -6.53
CA ALA A 136 -4.23 -36.62 -5.14
C ALA A 136 -4.86 -37.94 -4.67
N TYR A 137 -4.69 -38.28 -3.39
CA TYR A 137 -5.24 -39.52 -2.81
C TYR A 137 -5.46 -39.39 -1.30
N ARG A 138 -6.39 -40.18 -0.75
CA ARG A 138 -6.57 -40.33 0.70
C ARG A 138 -5.63 -41.41 1.24
N TYR A 139 -4.84 -41.07 2.25
CA TYR A 139 -3.93 -42.00 2.91
C TYR A 139 -4.59 -42.73 4.07
N ARG A 140 -5.20 -41.99 5.02
CA ARG A 140 -5.94 -42.57 6.15
C ARG A 140 -7.28 -41.87 6.35
N ARG A 141 -8.28 -42.62 6.79
CA ARG A 141 -9.66 -42.14 6.98
C ARG A 141 -9.99 -42.12 8.48
N GLN A 142 -10.62 -41.04 8.95
CA GLN A 142 -11.11 -40.89 10.33
C GLN A 142 -10.04 -41.18 11.40
N VAL A 143 -8.85 -40.61 11.22
CA VAL A 143 -7.78 -40.63 12.22
C VAL A 143 -8.18 -39.72 13.38
N SER A 144 -8.12 -40.27 14.58
CA SER A 144 -8.41 -39.56 15.82
C SER A 144 -7.14 -38.94 16.40
N VAL A 145 -7.22 -37.69 16.83
CA VAL A 145 -6.15 -36.96 17.53
C VAL A 145 -6.71 -36.34 18.82
N GLU A 146 -6.04 -36.57 19.94
CA GLU A 146 -6.41 -35.95 21.22
C GLU A 146 -5.77 -34.57 21.32
N VAL A 147 -6.58 -33.51 21.34
CA VAL A 147 -6.09 -32.13 21.31
C VAL A 147 -6.27 -31.50 22.69
N PRO A 148 -5.18 -31.14 23.41
CA PRO A 148 -5.27 -30.54 24.73
C PRO A 148 -6.19 -29.31 24.76
N GLY A 149 -7.14 -29.29 25.70
CA GLY A 149 -8.12 -28.20 25.84
C GLY A 149 -9.30 -28.21 24.86
N ILE A 150 -9.27 -29.06 23.83
CA ILE A 150 -10.35 -29.19 22.83
C ILE A 150 -11.01 -30.58 22.93
N GLY A 151 -10.22 -31.62 23.20
CA GLY A 151 -10.65 -33.02 23.22
C GLY A 151 -10.37 -33.73 21.90
N ARG A 152 -11.13 -34.80 21.64
CA ARG A 152 -10.92 -35.69 20.49
C ARG A 152 -11.39 -35.07 19.18
N VAL A 153 -10.48 -34.93 18.22
CA VAL A 153 -10.78 -34.47 16.85
C VAL A 153 -10.56 -35.63 15.87
N SER A 154 -11.47 -35.81 14.91
CA SER A 154 -11.36 -36.85 13.86
C SER A 154 -11.23 -36.20 12.48
N GLY A 155 -10.29 -36.69 11.67
CA GLY A 155 -10.08 -36.19 10.32
C GLY A 155 -9.46 -37.22 9.37
N ASP A 156 -9.51 -36.94 8.08
CA ASP A 156 -8.82 -37.74 7.06
C ASP A 156 -7.41 -37.18 6.84
N ILE A 157 -6.42 -38.05 6.60
CA ILE A 157 -5.09 -37.66 6.15
C ILE A 157 -5.03 -37.90 4.64
N ALA A 158 -4.78 -36.86 3.86
CA ALA A 158 -4.75 -36.96 2.41
C ALA A 158 -3.63 -36.12 1.78
N TRP A 159 -3.22 -36.54 0.60
CA TRP A 159 -2.22 -35.88 -0.23
C TRP A 159 -2.91 -35.15 -1.39
N GLY A 160 -2.60 -33.86 -1.54
CA GLY A 160 -3.07 -33.01 -2.65
C GLY A 160 -1.94 -32.22 -3.33
N GLY A 161 -0.69 -32.62 -3.10
CA GLY A 161 0.53 -31.85 -3.38
C GLY A 161 1.25 -31.38 -2.12
N ASN A 162 0.52 -31.27 -1.00
CA ASN A 162 1.02 -31.23 0.38
C ASN A 162 0.22 -32.24 1.22
N TRP A 163 0.62 -32.44 2.48
CA TRP A 163 -0.11 -33.28 3.43
C TRP A 163 -1.14 -32.47 4.22
N PHE A 164 -2.39 -32.92 4.16
CA PHE A 164 -3.53 -32.26 4.82
C PHE A 164 -4.14 -33.16 5.90
N PHE A 165 -4.57 -32.55 7.00
CA PHE A 165 -5.54 -33.12 7.93
C PHE A 165 -6.91 -32.47 7.71
N LEU A 166 -7.86 -33.25 7.16
CA LEU A 166 -9.17 -32.79 6.73
C LEU A 166 -10.20 -33.08 7.81
N VAL A 167 -10.71 -32.03 8.47
CA VAL A 167 -11.60 -32.14 9.61
C VAL A 167 -13.00 -31.67 9.24
N ALA A 168 -13.98 -32.55 9.44
CA ALA A 168 -15.40 -32.22 9.47
C ALA A 168 -15.91 -32.31 10.91
N GLY A 169 -17.00 -31.60 11.25
CA GLY A 169 -17.61 -31.70 12.58
C GLY A 169 -16.77 -31.11 13.72
N HIS A 170 -15.97 -30.08 13.43
CA HIS A 170 -15.08 -29.39 14.38
C HIS A 170 -15.80 -28.37 15.29
N GLY A 171 -17.10 -28.10 15.08
CA GLY A 171 -17.90 -27.20 15.92
C GLY A 171 -17.58 -25.70 15.80
N GLN A 172 -16.68 -25.29 14.89
CA GLN A 172 -16.34 -23.88 14.66
C GLN A 172 -17.18 -23.27 13.54
N ARG A 173 -17.41 -21.95 13.59
CA ARG A 173 -18.03 -21.19 12.50
C ARG A 173 -16.96 -20.69 11.53
N ILE A 174 -17.03 -21.10 10.26
CA ILE A 174 -16.09 -20.65 9.22
C ILE A 174 -16.55 -19.32 8.62
N ALA A 175 -15.98 -18.21 9.10
CA ALA A 175 -16.28 -16.86 8.63
C ALA A 175 -15.11 -15.90 8.86
N GLY A 176 -15.01 -14.86 8.03
CA GLY A 176 -13.92 -13.86 8.08
C GLY A 176 -13.88 -13.00 9.35
N ASP A 177 -14.94 -12.97 10.15
CA ASP A 177 -14.99 -12.33 11.46
C ASP A 177 -14.60 -13.26 12.62
N ASN A 178 -14.26 -14.53 12.33
CA ASN A 178 -13.91 -15.56 13.31
C ASN A 178 -12.50 -16.17 13.09
N LEU A 179 -11.62 -15.44 12.39
CA LEU A 179 -10.32 -15.95 11.94
C LEU A 179 -9.37 -16.32 13.09
N ASP A 180 -9.36 -15.55 14.17
CA ASP A 180 -8.45 -15.78 15.31
C ASP A 180 -8.77 -17.11 16.00
N ALA A 181 -10.06 -17.40 16.21
CA ALA A 181 -10.51 -18.65 16.82
C ALA A 181 -10.23 -19.87 15.91
N LEU A 182 -10.48 -19.73 14.60
CA LEU A 182 -10.18 -20.77 13.62
C LEU A 182 -8.68 -21.08 13.60
N THR A 183 -7.85 -20.05 13.53
CA THR A 183 -6.39 -20.16 13.56
C THR A 183 -5.91 -20.86 14.83
N ALA A 184 -6.37 -20.41 15.99
CA ALA A 184 -6.00 -21.00 17.28
C ALA A 184 -6.39 -22.49 17.36
N TYR A 185 -7.61 -22.84 16.91
CA TYR A 185 -8.08 -24.22 16.84
C TYR A 185 -7.17 -25.07 15.94
N THR A 186 -6.91 -24.63 14.71
CA THR A 186 -6.10 -25.40 13.76
C THR A 186 -4.64 -25.53 14.19
N VAL A 187 -4.05 -24.52 14.82
CA VAL A 187 -2.68 -24.58 15.35
C VAL A 187 -2.60 -25.62 16.47
N ALA A 188 -3.60 -25.68 17.36
CA ALA A 188 -3.66 -26.69 18.40
C ALA A 188 -3.77 -28.12 17.82
N VAL A 189 -4.59 -28.30 16.78
CA VAL A 189 -4.70 -29.59 16.07
C VAL A 189 -3.37 -29.97 15.40
N GLN A 190 -2.72 -29.04 14.71
CA GLN A 190 -1.41 -29.27 14.07
C GLN A 190 -0.35 -29.71 15.09
N GLN A 191 -0.25 -28.98 16.21
CA GLN A 191 0.69 -29.31 17.28
C GLN A 191 0.40 -30.71 17.86
N ALA A 192 -0.88 -31.02 18.09
CA ALA A 192 -1.26 -32.33 18.62
C ALA A 192 -0.92 -33.49 17.68
N LEU A 193 -1.06 -33.31 16.36
CA LEU A 193 -0.59 -34.28 15.36
C LEU A 193 0.92 -34.46 15.41
N GLU A 194 1.66 -33.35 15.57
CA GLU A 194 3.11 -33.38 15.70
C GLU A 194 3.56 -34.17 16.93
N ASP A 195 3.03 -33.80 18.10
CA ASP A 195 3.34 -34.38 19.42
C ASP A 195 3.00 -35.87 19.50
N GLN A 196 1.90 -36.29 18.85
CA GLN A 196 1.47 -37.70 18.82
C GLN A 196 2.15 -38.52 17.71
N GLY A 197 3.08 -37.94 16.97
CA GLY A 197 3.79 -38.66 15.89
C GLY A 197 2.89 -39.05 14.72
N ILE A 198 1.74 -38.40 14.54
CA ILE A 198 0.83 -38.65 13.43
C ILE A 198 1.39 -37.92 12.20
N ARG A 199 1.62 -38.68 11.12
CA ARG A 199 2.29 -38.22 9.91
C ARG A 199 1.58 -38.74 8.65
N GLY A 200 1.88 -38.13 7.52
CA GLY A 200 1.55 -38.65 6.19
C GLY A 200 2.34 -39.92 5.85
N GLU A 201 2.19 -40.37 4.60
CA GLU A 201 2.98 -41.49 4.06
C GLU A 201 4.49 -41.15 4.12
N ASP A 202 5.32 -42.17 4.35
CA ASP A 202 6.77 -42.08 4.50
C ASP A 202 7.28 -41.06 5.53
N GLY A 203 6.44 -40.75 6.54
CA GLY A 203 6.79 -39.82 7.61
C GLY A 203 6.63 -38.34 7.23
N GLY A 204 5.96 -38.05 6.10
CA GLY A 204 5.69 -36.68 5.67
C GLY A 204 4.98 -35.84 6.74
N ALA A 205 5.48 -34.62 6.97
CA ALA A 205 4.87 -33.69 7.93
C ALA A 205 3.50 -33.23 7.42
N ILE A 206 2.49 -33.25 8.29
CA ILE A 206 1.17 -32.69 8.01
C ILE A 206 1.20 -31.21 8.34
N ASP A 207 1.48 -30.41 7.31
CA ASP A 207 1.76 -28.99 7.44
C ASP A 207 0.54 -28.09 7.15
N HIS A 208 -0.58 -28.70 6.74
CA HIS A 208 -1.87 -28.03 6.52
C HIS A 208 -3.02 -28.68 7.30
N ILE A 209 -3.85 -27.86 7.94
CA ILE A 209 -5.09 -28.29 8.60
C ILE A 209 -6.27 -27.62 7.89
N GLU A 210 -7.22 -28.42 7.43
CA GLU A 210 -8.35 -27.93 6.65
C GLU A 210 -9.68 -28.27 7.33
N LEU A 211 -10.43 -27.22 7.69
CA LEU A 211 -11.73 -27.33 8.32
C LEU A 211 -12.82 -27.13 7.27
N PHE A 212 -13.90 -27.93 7.34
CA PHE A 212 -15.01 -27.85 6.38
C PHE A 212 -16.36 -27.58 7.04
N ALA A 213 -17.17 -26.75 6.39
CA ALA A 213 -18.55 -26.46 6.75
C ALA A 213 -19.44 -26.37 5.49
N ASP A 214 -20.76 -26.40 5.68
CA ASP A 214 -21.73 -26.19 4.60
C ASP A 214 -21.70 -24.74 4.11
N ASP A 215 -22.07 -24.52 2.84
CA ASP A 215 -22.17 -23.19 2.23
C ASP A 215 -23.50 -23.05 1.47
N PRO A 216 -24.17 -21.88 1.51
CA PRO A 216 -25.43 -21.67 0.78
C PRO A 216 -25.24 -21.53 -0.74
N HIS A 217 -24.03 -21.29 -1.22
CA HIS A 217 -23.73 -20.95 -2.62
C HIS A 217 -22.62 -21.80 -3.25
N ALA A 218 -22.09 -22.78 -2.52
CA ALA A 218 -21.06 -23.72 -2.95
C ALA A 218 -21.33 -25.10 -2.33
N ASP A 219 -20.67 -26.15 -2.83
CA ASP A 219 -20.84 -27.51 -2.29
C ASP A 219 -20.21 -27.66 -0.90
N SER A 220 -19.27 -26.78 -0.54
CA SER A 220 -18.57 -26.75 0.75
C SER A 220 -17.84 -25.42 0.94
N ARG A 221 -17.60 -25.04 2.20
CA ARG A 221 -16.73 -23.94 2.61
C ARG A 221 -15.57 -24.46 3.45
N ASN A 222 -14.39 -23.86 3.31
CA ASN A 222 -13.22 -24.23 4.10
C ASN A 222 -12.50 -23.06 4.79
N PHE A 223 -11.73 -23.43 5.80
CA PHE A 223 -10.62 -22.65 6.35
C PHE A 223 -9.38 -23.54 6.29
N VAL A 224 -8.28 -23.01 5.76
CA VAL A 224 -7.03 -23.76 5.60
C VAL A 224 -5.93 -23.05 6.37
N LEU A 225 -5.37 -23.72 7.39
CA LEU A 225 -4.13 -23.31 8.02
C LEU A 225 -2.96 -23.72 7.13
N CYS A 226 -2.06 -22.78 6.87
CA CYS A 226 -0.83 -22.98 6.10
C CYS A 226 0.41 -22.89 7.02
N PRO A 227 1.58 -23.36 6.56
CA PRO A 227 2.85 -23.17 7.26
C PRO A 227 3.10 -21.71 7.62
N GLY A 228 3.68 -21.46 8.79
CA GLY A 228 3.94 -20.10 9.28
C GLY A 228 2.74 -19.43 9.98
N LYS A 229 1.69 -20.19 10.33
CA LYS A 229 0.48 -19.73 11.03
C LYS A 229 -0.40 -18.75 10.26
N ALA A 230 -0.18 -18.62 8.95
CA ALA A 230 -1.09 -17.93 8.04
C ALA A 230 -2.25 -18.84 7.65
N TYR A 231 -3.37 -18.25 7.20
CA TYR A 231 -4.47 -19.01 6.59
C TYR A 231 -4.58 -18.67 5.11
N ASP A 232 -4.98 -19.65 4.28
CA ASP A 232 -5.26 -19.43 2.86
C ASP A 232 -6.57 -18.65 2.70
N ARG A 233 -6.51 -17.49 2.04
CA ARG A 233 -7.68 -16.67 1.75
C ARG A 233 -8.45 -17.17 0.53
N SER A 234 -7.84 -18.01 -0.29
CA SER A 234 -8.50 -18.73 -1.36
C SER A 234 -9.07 -20.05 -0.85
N PRO A 235 -9.87 -20.78 -1.65
CA PRO A 235 -10.32 -22.13 -1.30
C PRO A 235 -9.18 -23.18 -1.21
N CYS A 236 -7.91 -22.78 -1.38
CA CYS A 236 -6.73 -23.62 -1.44
C CYS A 236 -6.80 -24.69 -2.54
N GLY A 237 -5.98 -24.54 -3.59
CA GLY A 237 -6.00 -25.48 -4.72
C GLY A 237 -5.59 -26.91 -4.32
N THR A 238 -4.48 -27.05 -3.61
CA THR A 238 -3.98 -28.37 -3.19
C THR A 238 -4.91 -29.01 -2.13
N GLY A 239 -5.47 -28.21 -1.22
CA GLY A 239 -6.49 -28.66 -0.25
C GLY A 239 -7.78 -29.13 -0.92
N THR A 240 -8.30 -28.35 -1.88
CA THR A 240 -9.46 -28.76 -2.70
C THR A 240 -9.18 -30.10 -3.40
N SER A 241 -7.99 -30.31 -3.95
CA SER A 241 -7.63 -31.60 -4.59
C SER A 241 -7.65 -32.76 -3.58
N ALA A 242 -7.14 -32.56 -2.37
CA ALA A 242 -7.16 -33.56 -1.31
C ALA A 242 -8.60 -33.89 -0.86
N LYS A 243 -9.47 -32.87 -0.74
CA LYS A 243 -10.90 -33.02 -0.44
C LYS A 243 -11.62 -33.84 -1.50
N LEU A 244 -11.42 -33.54 -2.79
CA LEU A 244 -12.06 -34.27 -3.88
C LEU A 244 -11.60 -35.73 -3.94
N ALA A 245 -10.33 -36.01 -3.66
CA ALA A 245 -9.84 -37.38 -3.55
C ALA A 245 -10.53 -38.16 -2.42
N CYS A 246 -10.79 -37.53 -1.27
CA CYS A 246 -11.54 -38.15 -0.17
C CYS A 246 -13.00 -38.41 -0.54
N LEU A 247 -13.66 -37.46 -1.22
CA LEU A 247 -15.04 -37.60 -1.69
C LEU A 247 -15.18 -38.70 -2.75
N ALA A 248 -14.26 -38.76 -3.70
CA ALA A 248 -14.23 -39.81 -4.72
C ALA A 248 -13.97 -41.19 -4.10
N ALA A 249 -13.06 -41.29 -3.10
CA ALA A 249 -12.81 -42.52 -2.37
C ALA A 249 -14.03 -42.98 -1.53
N ASP A 250 -14.90 -42.05 -1.11
CA ASP A 250 -16.17 -42.34 -0.45
C ASP A 250 -17.33 -42.58 -1.44
N GLY A 251 -17.09 -42.48 -2.76
CA GLY A 251 -18.13 -42.62 -3.79
C GLY A 251 -19.13 -41.46 -3.84
N LYS A 252 -18.82 -40.31 -3.20
CA LYS A 252 -19.68 -39.13 -3.12
C LYS A 252 -19.50 -38.14 -4.28
N LEU A 253 -18.45 -38.31 -5.08
CA LEU A 253 -18.15 -37.49 -6.24
C LEU A 253 -17.77 -38.39 -7.41
N LEU A 254 -18.48 -38.25 -8.53
CA LEU A 254 -18.19 -39.01 -9.75
C LEU A 254 -17.11 -38.30 -10.59
N PRO A 255 -16.33 -39.05 -11.41
CA PRO A 255 -15.41 -38.46 -12.38
C PRO A 255 -16.13 -37.46 -13.31
N GLY A 256 -15.53 -36.31 -13.55
CA GLY A 256 -16.08 -35.23 -14.37
C GLY A 256 -17.18 -34.40 -13.70
N GLN A 257 -17.66 -34.79 -12.51
CA GLN A 257 -18.64 -34.01 -11.76
C GLN A 257 -17.96 -32.74 -11.19
N PRO A 258 -18.48 -31.53 -11.45
CA PRO A 258 -17.94 -30.30 -10.89
C PRO A 258 -18.22 -30.21 -9.38
N TRP A 259 -17.26 -29.63 -8.66
CA TRP A 259 -17.35 -29.30 -7.25
C TRP A 259 -16.94 -27.85 -7.02
N ARG A 260 -17.78 -27.08 -6.36
CA ARG A 260 -17.53 -25.69 -5.99
C ARG A 260 -17.10 -25.63 -4.53
N GLN A 261 -15.87 -25.18 -4.31
CA GLN A 261 -15.31 -24.99 -2.98
C GLN A 261 -15.19 -23.50 -2.67
N ALA A 262 -15.86 -23.05 -1.61
CA ALA A 262 -15.77 -21.69 -1.10
C ALA A 262 -14.68 -21.58 -0.01
N SER A 263 -14.06 -20.40 0.09
CA SER A 263 -13.11 -20.05 1.15
C SER A 263 -13.79 -19.37 2.34
N VAL A 264 -13.02 -19.15 3.41
CA VAL A 264 -13.45 -18.40 4.60
C VAL A 264 -13.90 -16.95 4.29
N ILE A 265 -13.42 -16.37 3.19
CA ILE A 265 -13.82 -15.03 2.72
C ILE A 265 -14.83 -15.06 1.57
N GLY A 266 -15.30 -16.25 1.17
CA GLY A 266 -16.35 -16.44 0.17
C GLY A 266 -15.90 -16.47 -1.30
N SER A 267 -14.59 -16.45 -1.58
CA SER A 267 -14.08 -16.72 -2.93
C SER A 267 -14.31 -18.20 -3.28
N GLN A 268 -14.43 -18.53 -4.56
CA GLN A 268 -14.79 -19.88 -5.01
C GLN A 268 -13.83 -20.41 -6.08
N PHE A 269 -13.53 -21.70 -5.98
CA PHE A 269 -12.87 -22.50 -7.01
C PHE A 269 -13.82 -23.60 -7.48
N GLU A 270 -13.71 -23.93 -8.77
CA GLU A 270 -14.38 -25.11 -9.33
C GLU A 270 -13.34 -26.20 -9.57
N GLY A 271 -13.60 -27.39 -9.04
CA GLY A 271 -12.74 -28.56 -9.16
C GLY A 271 -13.44 -29.73 -9.86
N VAL A 272 -12.71 -30.46 -10.71
CA VAL A 272 -13.20 -31.70 -11.34
C VAL A 272 -12.16 -32.81 -11.21
N THR A 273 -12.61 -34.06 -11.00
CA THR A 273 -11.73 -35.24 -10.97
C THR A 273 -11.75 -35.96 -12.32
N ASN A 274 -10.58 -36.31 -12.88
CA ASN A 274 -10.47 -36.86 -14.25
C ASN A 274 -10.39 -38.40 -14.31
N GLY A 275 -10.97 -39.12 -13.33
CA GLY A 275 -10.91 -40.59 -13.26
C GLY A 275 -9.67 -41.13 -12.53
N SER A 276 -9.72 -42.40 -12.11
CA SER A 276 -8.64 -43.07 -11.36
C SER A 276 -7.52 -43.50 -12.31
N THR A 277 -6.28 -43.08 -12.06
CA THR A 277 -5.08 -43.62 -12.73
C THR A 277 -4.43 -44.71 -11.87
N ALA A 278 -3.81 -45.72 -12.49
CA ALA A 278 -2.95 -46.66 -11.76
C ALA A 278 -1.80 -45.89 -11.05
N SER A 279 -1.43 -46.35 -9.86
CA SER A 279 -0.41 -45.72 -8.99
C SER A 279 0.88 -45.37 -9.76
N PRO A 280 1.56 -44.24 -9.46
CA PRO A 280 2.82 -43.91 -10.12
C PRO A 280 3.85 -45.02 -9.85
N ALA A 281 4.50 -45.49 -10.91
CA ALA A 281 5.57 -46.48 -10.83
C ALA A 281 6.75 -45.87 -10.05
N GLY A 282 6.92 -46.31 -8.80
CA GLY A 282 7.95 -45.82 -7.87
C GLY A 282 7.73 -46.26 -6.42
N ALA A 283 6.49 -46.57 -6.03
CA ALA A 283 6.18 -47.14 -4.72
C ALA A 283 6.51 -48.65 -4.70
N SER A 284 7.70 -49.03 -4.21
CA SER A 284 8.06 -50.44 -4.04
C SER A 284 7.20 -51.08 -2.95
N CYS A 285 6.13 -51.77 -3.34
CA CYS A 285 5.40 -52.68 -2.46
C CYS A 285 6.25 -53.93 -2.21
N ARG A 286 6.85 -54.06 -1.02
CA ARG A 286 7.22 -55.37 -0.46
C ARG A 286 6.13 -55.81 0.52
N PRO A 287 5.64 -57.07 0.45
CA PRO A 287 4.66 -57.56 1.40
C PRO A 287 5.38 -57.91 2.71
N SER A 288 5.04 -57.22 3.80
CA SER A 288 5.35 -57.67 5.16
C SER A 288 4.14 -58.43 5.70
N ALA A 289 4.38 -59.67 6.12
CA ALA A 289 3.39 -60.58 6.66
C ALA A 289 3.12 -60.28 8.14
N ALA A 290 1.85 -60.00 8.50
CA ALA A 290 1.12 -60.51 9.68
C ALA A 290 -0.15 -59.66 9.97
N ALA A 291 -1.28 -60.36 10.12
CA ALA A 291 -2.57 -59.97 10.75
C ALA A 291 -3.64 -59.22 9.88
N PRO A 292 -4.96 -59.46 10.11
CA PRO A 292 -5.84 -59.87 9.02
C PRO A 292 -7.01 -58.92 8.65
N THR A 293 -7.38 -59.01 7.37
CA THR A 293 -8.72 -58.83 6.76
C THR A 293 -9.57 -57.60 7.10
N SER A 294 -9.38 -56.53 6.30
CA SER A 294 -10.48 -55.93 5.52
C SER A 294 -9.91 -55.25 4.26
N ALA A 295 -10.32 -55.76 3.09
CA ALA A 295 -10.05 -55.31 1.72
C ALA A 295 -9.20 -54.03 1.52
N ARG A 296 -7.89 -54.19 1.28
CA ARG A 296 -7.04 -53.12 0.71
C ARG A 296 -7.17 -53.10 -0.81
N LYS A 297 -7.94 -52.15 -1.35
CA LYS A 297 -7.67 -51.63 -2.71
C LYS A 297 -6.46 -50.68 -2.64
N PRO A 298 -5.58 -50.62 -3.66
CA PRO A 298 -4.54 -49.59 -3.72
C PRO A 298 -5.20 -48.19 -3.70
N PRO A 299 -4.53 -47.14 -3.19
CA PRO A 299 -5.10 -45.80 -3.24
C PRO A 299 -5.31 -45.42 -4.72
N CYS A 300 -6.56 -45.24 -5.12
CA CYS A 300 -6.89 -44.63 -6.40
C CYS A 300 -6.40 -43.18 -6.36
N CYS A 301 -5.47 -42.83 -7.25
CA CYS A 301 -5.01 -41.46 -7.41
C CYS A 301 -5.92 -40.73 -8.40
N TRP A 302 -6.29 -39.50 -8.05
CA TRP A 302 -7.18 -38.66 -8.83
C TRP A 302 -6.45 -37.41 -9.29
N ARG A 303 -6.43 -37.15 -10.60
CA ARG A 303 -6.01 -35.83 -11.10
C ARG A 303 -7.17 -34.86 -10.98
N THR A 304 -6.88 -33.69 -10.42
CA THR A 304 -7.85 -32.61 -10.23
C THR A 304 -7.48 -31.42 -11.10
N THR A 305 -8.48 -30.84 -11.78
CA THR A 305 -8.33 -29.53 -12.42
C THR A 305 -9.07 -28.48 -11.60
N ILE A 306 -8.43 -27.35 -11.29
CA ILE A 306 -9.00 -26.27 -10.48
C ILE A 306 -9.09 -24.99 -11.29
N ARG A 307 -10.28 -24.42 -11.38
CA ARG A 307 -10.57 -23.18 -12.11
C ARG A 307 -10.91 -22.04 -11.16
N SER A 308 -10.31 -20.87 -11.39
CA SER A 308 -10.70 -19.59 -10.77
C SER A 308 -11.28 -18.65 -11.83
N PRO A 309 -12.39 -17.92 -11.57
CA PRO A 309 -12.70 -16.73 -12.36
C PRO A 309 -11.50 -15.78 -12.26
N GLY A 310 -11.06 -15.20 -13.38
CA GLY A 310 -9.71 -14.63 -13.55
C GLY A 310 -9.19 -13.72 -12.43
N ALA A 311 -7.87 -13.65 -12.28
CA ALA A 311 -7.21 -12.76 -11.33
C ALA A 311 -7.41 -11.28 -11.74
N SER A 312 -8.03 -10.47 -10.89
CA SER A 312 -8.11 -9.02 -11.09
C SER A 312 -6.85 -8.33 -10.55
N ALA A 313 -6.15 -7.56 -11.38
CA ALA A 313 -5.19 -6.57 -10.90
C ALA A 313 -5.97 -5.33 -10.42
N GLY A 314 -6.02 -5.06 -9.10
CA GLY A 314 -6.86 -3.96 -8.59
C GLY A 314 -6.60 -3.47 -7.16
N GLU A 315 -6.56 -2.14 -7.03
CA GLU A 315 -6.41 -1.32 -5.81
C GLU A 315 -7.50 -1.55 -4.74
N ARG A 316 -7.11 -1.52 -3.46
CA ARG A 316 -7.98 -1.75 -2.29
C ARG A 316 -8.91 -0.57 -1.99
N ARG A 317 -10.21 -0.83 -1.81
CA ARG A 317 -11.20 0.07 -1.17
C ARG A 317 -11.51 -0.40 0.26
N GLY A 318 -11.33 0.49 1.25
CA GLY A 318 -11.62 0.23 2.67
C GLY A 318 -13.08 0.43 3.07
N HIS A 319 -13.57 -0.42 3.98
CA HIS A 319 -14.91 -0.41 4.56
C HIS A 319 -14.99 0.52 5.80
N ARG A 320 -16.13 1.18 6.04
CA ARG A 320 -16.34 2.18 7.11
C ARG A 320 -17.30 1.70 8.19
N GLY A 321 -16.91 1.85 9.45
CA GLY A 321 -17.83 1.90 10.59
C GLY A 321 -18.23 3.34 10.92
N ARG A 322 -19.53 3.60 11.13
CA ARG A 322 -20.06 4.91 11.58
C ARG A 322 -20.21 4.92 13.10
N ARG A 323 -19.69 5.95 13.77
CA ARG A 323 -20.19 6.40 15.08
C ARG A 323 -20.51 7.90 15.01
N ARG A 324 -21.71 8.28 15.48
CA ARG A 324 -22.18 9.66 15.56
C ARG A 324 -21.97 10.16 17.00
N HIS A 325 -21.24 11.25 17.17
CA HIS A 325 -21.36 12.11 18.36
C HIS A 325 -21.49 13.58 17.94
N ARG A 326 -22.41 14.28 18.60
CA ARG A 326 -22.74 15.71 18.43
C ARG A 326 -21.59 16.58 18.97
N ARG A 327 -20.88 17.34 18.12
CA ARG A 327 -20.12 18.57 18.46
C ARG A 327 -20.11 19.51 17.24
N GLN A 328 -19.95 20.82 17.48
CA GLN A 328 -20.12 21.94 16.53
C GLN A 328 -19.65 21.63 15.10
N ARG A 329 -20.53 21.83 14.12
CA ARG A 329 -20.30 21.40 12.72
C ARG A 329 -19.32 22.34 12.02
N LEU A 330 -18.03 22.00 12.04
CA LEU A 330 -17.11 22.44 10.99
C LEU A 330 -17.52 21.83 9.66
N ARG A 331 -17.70 22.66 8.61
CA ARG A 331 -17.90 22.25 7.21
C ARG A 331 -16.90 23.02 6.32
N PRO A 332 -16.63 22.62 5.07
CA PRO A 332 -15.89 23.44 4.12
C PRO A 332 -16.55 24.79 3.90
N GLU A 333 -15.71 25.78 3.68
CA GLU A 333 -16.03 27.19 3.89
C GLU A 333 -17.22 27.71 3.06
N LEU A 334 -17.32 27.31 1.79
CA LEU A 334 -18.42 27.66 0.90
C LEU A 334 -19.73 26.92 1.28
N ALA A 335 -19.64 25.62 1.57
CA ALA A 335 -20.79 24.82 2.00
C ALA A 335 -21.33 25.24 3.38
N ARG A 336 -20.50 25.83 4.25
CA ARG A 336 -20.95 26.47 5.50
C ARG A 336 -21.83 27.68 5.25
N ARG A 337 -21.50 28.47 4.22
CA ARG A 337 -22.23 29.68 3.83
C ARG A 337 -23.43 29.42 2.92
N GLY A 338 -23.82 28.16 2.74
CA GLY A 338 -25.07 27.79 2.09
C GLY A 338 -24.96 27.51 0.59
N LEU A 339 -23.78 27.61 -0.02
CA LEU A 339 -23.59 27.29 -1.44
C LEU A 339 -23.65 25.78 -1.69
N ASP A 340 -24.18 25.41 -2.85
CA ASP A 340 -24.09 24.07 -3.39
C ASP A 340 -22.79 23.93 -4.17
N VAL A 341 -21.94 23.00 -3.75
CA VAL A 341 -20.57 22.85 -4.23
C VAL A 341 -20.43 21.53 -4.99
N LEU A 342 -19.97 21.60 -6.23
CA LEU A 342 -19.57 20.43 -7.01
C LEU A 342 -18.04 20.38 -7.12
N VAL A 343 -17.43 19.34 -6.55
CA VAL A 343 -15.99 19.07 -6.70
C VAL A 343 -15.79 18.08 -7.83
N LEU A 344 -15.02 18.47 -8.84
CA LEU A 344 -14.58 17.62 -9.95
C LEU A 344 -13.13 17.20 -9.71
N ASP A 345 -12.85 15.90 -9.75
CA ASP A 345 -11.51 15.36 -9.54
C ASP A 345 -11.23 14.23 -10.54
N SER A 346 -10.17 14.37 -11.35
CA SER A 346 -9.75 13.39 -12.37
C SER A 346 -9.05 12.17 -11.77
N ARG A 347 -8.65 12.23 -10.49
CA ARG A 347 -7.87 11.23 -9.75
C ARG A 347 -6.49 10.93 -10.34
N ARG A 348 -5.93 11.86 -11.13
CA ARG A 348 -4.55 11.78 -11.65
C ARG A 348 -3.46 11.82 -10.55
N GLY A 349 -3.85 12.02 -9.29
CA GLY A 349 -2.95 12.17 -8.15
C GLY A 349 -2.44 13.61 -8.02
N GLY A 350 -1.77 13.93 -6.91
CA GLY A 350 -1.26 15.28 -6.68
C GLY A 350 -0.48 15.39 -5.38
N ALA A 351 0.06 16.59 -5.11
CA ALA A 351 0.92 16.86 -3.96
C ALA A 351 0.31 16.43 -2.62
N THR A 352 -1.01 16.55 -2.45
CA THR A 352 -1.74 16.11 -1.25
C THR A 352 -1.58 14.62 -0.96
N ALA A 353 -1.49 13.76 -2.00
CA ALA A 353 -1.38 12.31 -1.86
C ALA A 353 0.00 11.85 -1.36
N VAL A 354 1.02 12.66 -1.64
CA VAL A 354 2.43 12.26 -1.52
C VAL A 354 3.21 13.10 -0.52
N GLY A 355 2.76 14.31 -0.20
CA GLY A 355 3.46 15.25 0.67
C GLY A 355 3.63 14.77 2.11
N MET A 356 4.57 15.39 2.82
CA MET A 356 4.89 15.05 4.23
C MET A 356 3.76 15.44 5.21
N GLY A 357 2.90 16.40 4.83
CA GLY A 357 1.85 16.91 5.71
C GLY A 357 2.38 17.81 6.82
N HIS A 358 3.43 18.60 6.51
CA HIS A 358 3.93 19.69 7.35
C HIS A 358 2.81 20.67 7.71
N LEU A 359 2.82 21.14 8.96
CA LEU A 359 2.14 22.33 9.45
C LEU A 359 3.20 23.21 10.10
N VAL A 360 3.79 24.11 9.33
CA VAL A 360 5.00 24.86 9.72
C VAL A 360 4.84 26.34 9.40
N ALA A 361 5.13 27.20 10.38
CA ALA A 361 5.21 28.64 10.17
C ALA A 361 6.49 28.99 9.39
N MET A 362 6.31 29.63 8.23
CA MET A 362 7.40 30.03 7.33
C MET A 362 7.50 31.56 7.29
N ASP A 363 8.72 32.08 7.30
CA ASP A 363 9.02 33.52 7.42
C ASP A 363 9.85 34.06 6.26
N ASP A 364 9.79 33.41 5.08
CA ASP A 364 10.51 33.89 3.90
C ASP A 364 10.02 35.29 3.49
N ASN A 365 8.75 35.60 3.75
CA ASN A 365 8.19 36.94 3.69
C ASN A 365 6.98 37.13 4.66
N PRO A 366 6.58 38.39 4.97
CA PRO A 366 5.50 38.66 5.92
C PRO A 366 4.13 38.06 5.54
N ALA A 367 3.81 37.98 4.25
CA ALA A 367 2.54 37.42 3.79
C ALA A 367 2.52 35.89 4.00
N GLU A 368 3.58 35.19 3.63
CA GLU A 368 3.70 33.75 3.87
C GLU A 368 3.57 33.40 5.36
N LEU A 369 4.19 34.19 6.24
CA LEU A 369 4.08 34.03 7.69
C LEU A 369 2.65 34.24 8.18
N ALA A 370 2.01 35.33 7.75
CA ALA A 370 0.63 35.62 8.14
C ALA A 370 -0.35 34.50 7.70
N LEU A 371 -0.21 34.00 6.48
CA LEU A 371 -1.07 32.93 5.97
C LEU A 371 -0.81 31.58 6.66
N SER A 372 0.46 31.22 6.87
CA SER A 372 0.84 29.96 7.49
C SER A 372 0.45 29.92 8.97
N ASP A 373 0.75 30.97 9.75
CA ASP A 373 0.40 31.04 11.17
C ASP A 373 -1.13 30.98 11.39
N TYR A 374 -1.89 31.82 10.69
CA TYR A 374 -3.36 31.80 10.76
C TYR A 374 -3.92 30.41 10.49
N SER A 375 -3.37 29.72 9.49
CA SER A 375 -3.84 28.40 9.09
C SER A 375 -3.45 27.31 10.09
N ILE A 376 -2.27 27.40 10.71
CA ILE A 376 -1.85 26.48 11.77
C ILE A 376 -2.73 26.65 13.01
N GLN A 377 -3.10 27.87 13.37
CA GLN A 377 -4.06 28.14 14.44
C GLN A 377 -5.43 27.50 14.15
N ALA A 378 -5.89 27.57 12.88
CA ALA A 378 -7.11 26.89 12.45
C ALA A 378 -6.99 25.37 12.59
N TRP A 379 -5.89 24.77 12.13
CA TRP A 379 -5.63 23.32 12.29
C TRP A 379 -5.61 22.89 13.76
N ARG A 380 -4.97 23.68 14.63
CA ARG A 380 -4.95 23.43 16.09
C ARG A 380 -6.35 23.48 16.69
N THR A 381 -7.17 24.43 16.25
CA THR A 381 -8.58 24.52 16.68
C THR A 381 -9.37 23.28 16.26
N TRP A 382 -9.02 22.67 15.12
CA TRP A 382 -9.70 21.48 14.59
C TRP A 382 -9.15 20.16 15.12
N ALA A 383 -8.00 20.19 15.82
CA ALA A 383 -7.26 19.01 16.24
C ALA A 383 -8.13 18.00 17.01
N ALA A 384 -8.98 18.48 17.92
CA ALA A 384 -9.85 17.63 18.74
C ALA A 384 -10.93 16.88 17.95
N ASP A 385 -11.25 17.34 16.74
CA ASP A 385 -12.24 16.73 15.85
C ASP A 385 -11.62 15.86 14.75
N LEU A 386 -10.29 15.89 14.59
CA LEU A 386 -9.59 15.11 13.58
C LEU A 386 -9.59 13.63 14.00
N PRO A 387 -10.02 12.71 13.12
CA PRO A 387 -9.87 11.28 13.36
C PRO A 387 -8.39 10.91 13.53
N GLU A 388 -8.13 9.84 14.27
CA GLU A 388 -6.76 9.35 14.49
C GLU A 388 -6.04 8.99 13.17
N ASP A 389 -6.79 8.55 12.15
CA ASP A 389 -6.22 8.26 10.82
C ASP A 389 -5.76 9.50 10.05
N CYS A 390 -6.13 10.71 10.48
CA CYS A 390 -5.54 11.96 9.99
C CYS A 390 -4.14 12.18 10.58
N ALA A 391 -3.71 11.37 11.54
CA ALA A 391 -2.36 11.35 12.11
C ALA A 391 -1.86 12.74 12.55
N TYR A 392 -2.77 13.59 13.03
CA TYR A 392 -2.42 14.93 13.49
C TYR A 392 -1.60 14.83 14.78
N ARG A 393 -0.48 15.55 14.83
CA ARG A 393 0.33 15.72 16.04
C ARG A 393 0.84 17.15 16.10
N ASN A 394 0.59 17.83 17.22
CA ASN A 394 1.24 19.08 17.56
C ASN A 394 2.59 18.76 18.22
N CYS A 395 3.56 18.39 17.40
CA CYS A 395 4.89 17.98 17.86
C CYS A 395 5.88 19.15 17.92
N GLY A 396 5.52 20.33 17.41
CA GLY A 396 6.45 21.44 17.21
C GLY A 396 7.55 21.14 16.19
N THR A 397 8.22 22.21 15.75
CA THR A 397 9.40 22.15 14.87
C THR A 397 10.65 22.55 15.62
N LEU A 398 11.74 21.81 15.39
CA LEU A 398 13.09 22.22 15.74
C LEU A 398 13.87 22.57 14.46
N TRP A 399 14.18 23.85 14.32
CA TRP A 399 15.08 24.38 13.30
C TRP A 399 16.51 24.26 13.81
N LEU A 400 17.24 23.27 13.31
CA LEU A 400 18.54 22.85 13.84
C LEU A 400 19.67 23.73 13.31
N ALA A 401 20.48 24.26 14.22
CA ALA A 401 21.70 25.01 13.90
C ALA A 401 22.92 24.11 14.08
N ALA A 402 23.61 23.81 12.98
CA ALA A 402 24.82 22.99 12.98
C ALA A 402 26.02 23.72 13.60
N ASP A 403 26.08 25.05 13.47
CA ASP A 403 27.18 25.89 13.93
C ASP A 403 26.70 27.27 14.41
N ALA A 404 27.64 28.14 14.79
CA ALA A 404 27.35 29.47 15.31
C ALA A 404 26.72 30.41 14.27
N ALA A 405 27.02 30.24 12.98
CA ALA A 405 26.43 31.06 11.93
C ALA A 405 24.96 30.69 11.71
N GLU A 406 24.64 29.39 11.67
CA GLU A 406 23.26 28.93 11.63
C GLU A 406 22.49 29.29 12.90
N LEU A 407 23.14 29.38 14.06
CA LEU A 407 22.51 29.82 15.31
C LEU A 407 22.15 31.32 15.27
N ALA A 408 22.99 32.16 14.67
CA ALA A 408 22.66 33.57 14.44
C ALA A 408 21.47 33.72 13.48
N GLU A 409 21.37 32.85 12.48
CA GLU A 409 20.23 32.80 11.57
C GLU A 409 18.94 32.34 12.27
N ALA A 410 19.05 31.37 13.18
CA ALA A 410 17.95 30.94 14.04
C ALA A 410 17.42 32.11 14.89
N GLU A 411 18.32 32.94 15.42
CA GLU A 411 17.96 34.15 16.17
C GLU A 411 17.27 35.19 15.28
N ARG A 412 17.75 35.41 14.04
CA ARG A 412 17.07 36.28 13.07
C ARG A 412 15.64 35.82 12.81
N LYS A 413 15.44 34.53 12.55
CA LYS A 413 14.12 33.90 12.38
C LYS A 413 13.25 34.08 13.63
N ARG A 414 13.81 33.90 14.83
CA ARG A 414 13.10 34.13 16.09
C ARG A 414 12.56 35.55 16.20
N GLN A 415 13.36 36.56 15.84
CA GLN A 415 12.93 37.96 15.89
C GLN A 415 11.76 38.21 14.93
N ALA A 416 11.82 37.67 13.71
CA ALA A 416 10.73 37.77 12.74
C ALA A 416 9.43 37.11 13.25
N LEU A 417 9.53 35.90 13.83
CA LEU A 417 8.40 35.20 14.41
C LEU A 417 7.79 35.94 15.61
N LEU A 418 8.61 36.45 16.52
CA LEU A 418 8.13 37.21 17.67
C LEU A 418 7.48 38.54 17.28
N ALA A 419 8.02 39.23 16.27
CA ALA A 419 7.40 40.44 15.73
C ALA A 419 6.00 40.17 15.15
N ALA A 420 5.76 38.96 14.64
CA ALA A 420 4.46 38.50 14.17
C ALA A 420 3.59 37.85 15.26
N GLY A 421 4.05 37.80 16.52
CA GLY A 421 3.32 37.18 17.63
C GLY A 421 3.37 35.65 17.67
N VAL A 422 4.23 35.01 16.87
CA VAL A 422 4.39 33.55 16.84
C VAL A 422 5.31 33.10 17.97
N ALA A 423 4.77 32.28 18.88
CA ALA A 423 5.52 31.73 20.00
C ALA A 423 6.69 30.86 19.51
N CYS A 424 7.89 31.14 20.01
CA CYS A 424 9.11 30.40 19.69
C CYS A 424 10.17 30.54 20.80
N GLU A 425 11.12 29.61 20.86
CA GLU A 425 12.11 29.48 21.94
C GLU A 425 13.49 29.13 21.36
N MET A 426 14.55 29.86 21.72
CA MET A 426 15.93 29.42 21.45
C MET A 426 16.32 28.31 22.39
N LEU A 427 16.93 27.27 21.85
CA LEU A 427 17.51 26.16 22.58
C LEU A 427 19.01 26.15 22.37
N ASP A 428 19.76 26.07 23.48
CA ASP A 428 21.19 25.76 23.41
C ASP A 428 21.43 24.26 23.11
N ALA A 429 22.70 23.91 22.90
CA ALA A 429 23.12 22.55 22.59
C ALA A 429 22.81 21.52 23.69
N ALA A 430 22.74 21.93 24.96
CA ALA A 430 22.42 21.03 26.07
C ALA A 430 20.93 20.71 26.06
N ARG A 431 20.09 21.75 25.99
CA ARG A 431 18.63 21.62 25.99
C ARG A 431 18.12 20.89 24.74
N LEU A 432 18.74 21.14 23.58
CA LEU A 432 18.43 20.41 22.35
C LEU A 432 18.65 18.90 22.51
N ARG A 433 19.76 18.50 23.14
CA ARG A 433 20.12 17.10 23.36
C ARG A 433 19.18 16.39 24.34
N ASP A 434 18.72 17.09 25.36
CA ASP A 434 17.72 16.56 26.30
C ASP A 434 16.36 16.33 25.62
N LEU A 435 15.99 17.23 24.72
CA LEU A 435 14.73 17.14 23.97
C LEU A 435 14.79 16.05 22.89
N GLU A 436 15.88 15.97 22.14
CA GLU A 436 16.08 15.03 21.03
C GLU A 436 17.44 14.32 21.14
N PRO A 437 17.58 13.32 22.03
CA PRO A 437 18.85 12.63 22.26
C PRO A 437 19.31 11.78 21.07
N VAL A 438 18.43 11.58 20.08
CA VAL A 438 18.69 10.82 18.85
C VAL A 438 19.50 11.62 17.80
N LEU A 439 19.64 12.94 18.00
CA LEU A 439 20.45 13.80 17.14
C LEU A 439 21.93 13.53 17.33
N ARG A 440 22.72 13.79 16.27
CA ARG A 440 24.18 13.77 16.39
C ARG A 440 24.69 14.78 17.43
N PRO A 441 25.84 14.52 18.07
CA PRO A 441 26.50 15.52 18.91
C PRO A 441 27.03 16.71 18.09
N GLY A 442 27.33 17.81 18.79
CA GLY A 442 28.01 18.97 18.21
C GLY A 442 27.11 19.90 17.38
N LEU A 443 25.79 19.88 17.58
CA LEU A 443 24.90 20.95 17.12
C LEU A 443 25.05 22.16 18.05
N ALA A 444 25.02 23.38 17.50
CA ALA A 444 25.15 24.61 18.28
C ALA A 444 23.87 24.94 19.08
N GLY A 445 22.71 24.51 18.57
CA GLY A 445 21.42 24.74 19.19
C GLY A 445 20.27 24.57 18.19
N ALA A 446 19.10 25.09 18.53
CA ALA A 446 17.96 25.11 17.63
C ALA A 446 16.97 26.24 17.98
N LEU A 447 16.17 26.65 17.01
CA LEU A 447 14.95 27.42 17.26
C LEU A 447 13.76 26.46 17.32
N LYS A 448 13.03 26.47 18.43
CA LYS A 448 11.81 25.69 18.62
C LYS A 448 10.58 26.53 18.31
N VAL A 449 9.71 26.01 17.46
CA VAL A 449 8.38 26.58 17.18
C VAL A 449 7.31 25.59 17.68
N PRO A 450 6.82 25.73 18.92
CA PRO A 450 5.92 24.75 19.55
C PRO A 450 4.50 24.74 18.95
N GLY A 451 4.12 25.72 18.14
CA GLY A 451 2.80 25.77 17.50
C GLY A 451 2.67 24.86 16.28
N ASP A 452 3.80 24.46 15.71
CA ASP A 452 3.88 23.65 14.49
C ASP A 452 3.50 22.18 14.74
N GLY A 453 3.23 21.47 13.66
CA GLY A 453 2.95 20.04 13.74
C GLY A 453 2.95 19.33 12.40
N ILE A 454 2.30 18.18 12.40
CA ILE A 454 2.17 17.31 11.23
C ILE A 454 0.75 16.76 11.15
N LEU A 455 0.36 16.31 9.95
CA LEU A 455 -0.81 15.46 9.74
C LEU A 455 -0.58 14.51 8.54
N TYR A 456 -1.57 13.67 8.24
CA TYR A 456 -1.64 12.90 7.01
C TYR A 456 -2.67 13.52 6.06
N ALA A 457 -2.15 14.24 5.07
CA ALA A 457 -2.93 15.14 4.20
C ALA A 457 -4.09 14.46 3.43
N PRO A 458 -3.96 13.23 2.90
CA PRO A 458 -5.06 12.56 2.21
C PRO A 458 -6.28 12.35 3.11
N ASN A 459 -6.05 11.93 4.35
CA ASN A 459 -7.12 11.67 5.29
C ASN A 459 -7.73 12.97 5.81
N ALA A 460 -6.91 14.01 6.04
CA ALA A 460 -7.41 15.33 6.41
C ALA A 460 -8.28 15.96 5.30
N ALA A 461 -7.85 15.88 4.04
CA ALA A 461 -8.62 16.36 2.89
C ALA A 461 -9.96 15.60 2.74
N ARG A 462 -9.92 14.27 2.86
CA ARG A 462 -11.11 13.42 2.85
C ARG A 462 -12.07 13.79 3.99
N TRP A 463 -11.56 13.99 5.20
CA TRP A 463 -12.34 14.40 6.37
C TRP A 463 -13.01 15.78 6.14
N LEU A 464 -12.29 16.75 5.58
CA LEU A 464 -12.86 18.06 5.23
C LEU A 464 -14.04 17.92 4.26
N LEU A 465 -13.86 17.15 3.18
CA LEU A 465 -14.90 16.92 2.17
C LEU A 465 -16.15 16.25 2.76
N GLU A 466 -15.98 15.30 3.68
CA GLU A 466 -17.09 14.56 4.27
C GLU A 466 -17.93 15.40 5.24
N ARG A 467 -17.31 16.37 5.90
CA ARG A 467 -18.01 17.27 6.83
C ARG A 467 -18.87 18.32 6.13
N ALA A 468 -18.73 18.48 4.82
CA ALA A 468 -19.53 19.41 4.02
C ALA A 468 -21.03 19.15 4.05
N GLY A 469 -21.42 17.90 4.33
CA GLY A 469 -22.82 17.51 4.34
C GLY A 469 -23.42 17.46 2.93
N PRO A 470 -24.75 17.55 2.80
CA PRO A 470 -25.45 17.23 1.55
C PRO A 470 -25.24 18.23 0.41
N ARG A 471 -24.79 19.46 0.73
CA ARG A 471 -24.56 20.52 -0.27
C ARG A 471 -23.29 20.34 -1.08
N LEU A 472 -22.40 19.43 -0.67
CA LEU A 472 -21.20 19.10 -1.45
C LEU A 472 -21.39 17.78 -2.18
N ARG A 473 -21.25 17.84 -3.50
CA ARG A 473 -21.22 16.68 -4.38
C ARG A 473 -19.81 16.52 -4.94
N ARG A 474 -19.42 15.27 -5.19
CA ARG A 474 -18.15 14.93 -5.81
C ARG A 474 -18.42 14.12 -7.06
N LEU A 475 -17.75 14.46 -8.15
CA LEU A 475 -17.82 13.73 -9.40
C LEU A 475 -16.39 13.39 -9.84
N HIS A 476 -16.18 12.14 -10.24
CA HIS A 476 -14.97 11.78 -10.97
C HIS A 476 -15.16 12.25 -12.41
N ALA A 477 -14.44 13.29 -12.78
CA ALA A 477 -14.48 13.85 -14.12
C ALA A 477 -13.16 14.58 -14.42
N GLU A 478 -12.76 14.55 -15.68
CA GLU A 478 -11.67 15.37 -16.20
C GLU A 478 -12.27 16.60 -16.89
N VAL A 479 -11.68 17.76 -16.61
CA VAL A 479 -12.04 19.04 -17.23
C VAL A 479 -11.04 19.29 -18.35
N SER A 480 -11.54 19.57 -19.55
CA SER A 480 -10.72 19.83 -20.74
C SER A 480 -10.56 21.32 -21.04
N GLU A 481 -11.46 22.17 -20.52
CA GLU A 481 -11.50 23.60 -20.84
C GLU A 481 -12.23 24.38 -19.74
N VAL A 482 -11.81 25.63 -19.53
CA VAL A 482 -12.51 26.63 -18.69
C VAL A 482 -12.71 27.90 -19.49
N ASP A 483 -13.86 28.56 -19.28
CA ASP A 483 -14.23 29.84 -19.90
C ASP A 483 -15.04 30.65 -18.88
N GLY A 484 -14.35 31.46 -18.09
CA GLY A 484 -14.95 32.21 -16.97
C GLY A 484 -15.63 31.27 -15.97
N SER A 485 -16.94 31.44 -15.80
CA SER A 485 -17.75 30.64 -14.88
C SER A 485 -18.23 29.28 -15.45
N ARG A 486 -17.74 28.89 -16.63
CA ARG A 486 -18.11 27.65 -17.33
C ARG A 486 -16.91 26.73 -17.52
N LEU A 487 -17.17 25.42 -17.60
CA LEU A 487 -16.18 24.42 -17.93
C LEU A 487 -16.71 23.35 -18.88
N ARG A 488 -15.81 22.72 -19.62
CA ARG A 488 -16.09 21.55 -20.45
C ARG A 488 -15.44 20.30 -19.86
N LEU A 489 -16.22 19.24 -19.70
CA LEU A 489 -15.71 17.93 -19.34
C LEU A 489 -15.01 17.26 -20.53
N ALA A 490 -14.16 16.26 -20.27
CA ALA A 490 -13.50 15.48 -21.33
C ALA A 490 -14.49 14.73 -22.24
N ASP A 491 -15.71 14.46 -21.78
CA ASP A 491 -16.80 13.89 -22.58
C ASP A 491 -17.57 14.93 -23.43
N GLY A 492 -17.12 16.18 -23.44
CA GLY A 492 -17.70 17.27 -24.22
C GLY A 492 -18.86 18.02 -23.55
N ARG A 493 -19.37 17.55 -22.41
CA ARG A 493 -20.46 18.26 -21.70
C ARG A 493 -19.96 19.56 -21.07
N TRP A 494 -20.73 20.63 -21.24
CA TRP A 494 -20.51 21.90 -20.55
C TRP A 494 -21.29 21.97 -19.24
N LEU A 495 -20.64 22.50 -18.22
CA LEU A 495 -21.23 22.85 -16.93
C LEU A 495 -20.99 24.33 -16.64
N SER A 496 -21.92 24.96 -15.94
CA SER A 496 -21.82 26.36 -15.50
C SER A 496 -22.03 26.44 -13.99
N ALA A 497 -21.37 27.41 -13.36
CA ALA A 497 -21.55 27.75 -11.95
C ALA A 497 -21.58 29.28 -11.78
N GLU A 498 -21.97 29.77 -10.60
CA GLU A 498 -21.81 31.19 -10.27
C GLU A 498 -20.32 31.55 -10.06
N ALA A 499 -19.56 30.62 -9.50
CA ALA A 499 -18.12 30.72 -9.34
C ALA A 499 -17.47 29.36 -9.63
N LEU A 500 -16.42 29.38 -10.47
CA LEU A 500 -15.60 28.22 -10.78
C LEU A 500 -14.25 28.39 -10.09
N VAL A 501 -13.90 27.49 -9.15
CA VAL A 501 -12.59 27.54 -8.47
C VAL A 501 -11.62 26.53 -9.08
N LEU A 502 -10.55 27.02 -9.69
CA LEU A 502 -9.43 26.22 -10.18
C LEU A 502 -8.48 25.90 -9.02
N ALA A 503 -8.38 24.62 -8.66
CA ALA A 503 -7.56 24.11 -7.55
C ALA A 503 -6.81 22.80 -7.90
N ASN A 504 -6.42 22.64 -9.16
CA ASN A 504 -5.85 21.41 -9.72
C ASN A 504 -4.30 21.36 -9.70
N GLY A 505 -3.66 22.17 -8.86
CA GLY A 505 -2.22 22.10 -8.59
C GLY A 505 -1.36 22.36 -9.83
N ILE A 506 -0.42 21.45 -10.12
CA ILE A 506 0.51 21.60 -11.25
C ILE A 506 -0.18 21.55 -12.62
N HIS A 507 -1.40 21.04 -12.69
CA HIS A 507 -2.17 20.92 -13.92
C HIS A 507 -2.94 22.20 -14.25
N ALA A 508 -2.83 23.24 -13.43
CA ALA A 508 -3.52 24.51 -13.67
C ALA A 508 -3.14 25.12 -15.03
N GLY A 509 -1.88 24.97 -15.44
CA GLY A 509 -1.38 25.42 -16.76
C GLY A 509 -2.03 24.70 -17.96
N GLU A 510 -2.63 23.52 -17.75
CA GLU A 510 -3.37 22.81 -18.81
C GLU A 510 -4.70 23.52 -19.15
N LEU A 511 -5.25 24.28 -18.21
CA LEU A 511 -6.52 25.00 -18.35
C LEU A 511 -6.34 26.53 -18.50
N CYS A 512 -5.28 27.07 -17.91
CA CYS A 512 -4.89 28.48 -18.01
C CYS A 512 -3.37 28.57 -18.20
N ALA A 513 -2.92 28.57 -19.45
CA ALA A 513 -1.51 28.51 -19.82
C ALA A 513 -0.69 29.73 -19.38
N GLU A 514 -1.36 30.86 -19.12
CA GLU A 514 -0.79 32.10 -18.62
C GLU A 514 -0.36 32.04 -17.14
N LEU A 515 -0.82 31.02 -16.38
CA LEU A 515 -0.47 30.90 -14.97
C LEU A 515 1.02 30.56 -14.81
N PRO A 516 1.77 31.31 -13.98
CA PRO A 516 3.21 31.09 -13.78
C PRO A 516 3.47 29.94 -12.81
N ILE A 517 2.85 28.77 -13.02
CA ILE A 517 2.98 27.60 -12.15
C ILE A 517 4.02 26.64 -12.73
N ARG A 518 5.09 26.40 -11.98
CA ARG A 518 6.14 25.44 -12.34
C ARG A 518 6.12 24.24 -11.40
N PRO A 519 6.14 23.00 -11.93
CA PRO A 519 6.29 21.80 -11.10
C PRO A 519 7.68 21.76 -10.47
N LYS A 520 7.74 21.63 -9.14
CA LYS A 520 8.98 21.47 -8.36
C LYS A 520 8.99 20.08 -7.73
N LYS A 521 9.74 19.15 -8.33
CA LYS A 521 9.85 17.75 -7.90
C LYS A 521 10.59 17.67 -6.57
N GLY A 522 10.11 16.80 -5.68
CA GLY A 522 10.76 16.47 -4.41
C GLY A 522 10.74 14.97 -4.14
N HIS A 523 11.88 14.44 -3.72
CA HIS A 523 12.04 13.07 -3.25
C HIS A 523 11.66 12.94 -1.78
N LEU A 524 11.08 11.78 -1.45
CA LEU A 524 10.50 11.46 -0.16
C LEU A 524 10.78 10.00 0.18
N LEU A 525 10.97 9.71 1.46
CA LEU A 525 11.23 8.35 1.95
C LEU A 525 10.59 8.14 3.31
N ILE A 526 10.08 6.94 3.57
CA ILE A 526 9.62 6.52 4.90
C ILE A 526 10.38 5.27 5.35
N THR A 527 10.86 5.29 6.58
CA THR A 527 11.60 4.18 7.20
C THR A 527 10.67 3.14 7.78
N ASP A 528 11.20 2.01 8.26
CA ASP A 528 10.54 1.17 9.25
C ASP A 528 10.45 1.89 10.62
N ARG A 529 9.88 1.20 11.61
CA ARG A 529 9.68 1.81 12.93
C ARG A 529 11.05 2.12 13.54
N TYR A 530 11.27 3.38 13.89
CA TYR A 530 12.51 3.82 14.49
C TYR A 530 12.57 3.33 15.95
N PRO A 531 13.66 2.67 16.39
CA PRO A 531 13.78 2.21 17.77
C PRO A 531 13.96 3.37 18.75
N GLY A 532 14.47 4.51 18.28
CA GLY A 532 14.54 5.75 19.06
C GLY A 532 13.20 6.48 19.09
N THR A 533 13.04 7.41 20.03
CA THR A 533 11.87 8.32 20.04
C THR A 533 12.26 9.64 19.40
N LEU A 534 11.66 9.95 18.25
CA LEU A 534 11.71 11.28 17.65
C LEU A 534 10.46 12.05 18.10
N ARG A 535 10.62 13.17 18.80
CA ARG A 535 9.48 13.87 19.45
C ARG A 535 8.97 15.05 18.65
N HIS A 536 9.85 15.73 17.92
CA HIS A 536 9.56 16.92 17.12
C HIS A 536 9.82 16.64 15.64
N GLN A 537 9.25 17.46 14.76
CA GLN A 537 9.75 17.51 13.39
C GLN A 537 11.07 18.30 13.37
N LEU A 538 12.03 17.81 12.60
CA LEU A 538 13.38 18.34 12.54
C LEU A 538 13.64 18.91 11.15
N VAL A 539 14.17 20.12 11.10
CA VAL A 539 14.50 20.81 9.85
C VAL A 539 15.86 21.46 10.02
N GLU A 540 16.80 21.27 9.09
CA GLU A 540 18.07 22.02 9.13
C GLU A 540 17.85 23.51 8.81
N LEU A 541 18.58 24.42 9.46
CA LEU A 541 18.51 25.86 9.14
C LEU A 541 19.14 26.20 7.79
N GLY A 542 20.19 25.48 7.36
CA GLY A 542 20.73 25.53 6.00
C GLY A 542 19.71 25.24 4.88
N TYR A 543 18.49 24.82 5.25
CA TYR A 543 17.33 24.76 4.37
C TYR A 543 16.98 26.13 3.76
N VAL A 544 17.07 27.22 4.52
CA VAL A 544 16.66 28.57 4.07
C VAL A 544 17.60 29.08 2.97
N SER A 545 18.92 28.87 3.13
CA SER A 545 19.92 29.24 2.12
C SER A 545 19.91 28.33 0.88
N SER A 546 19.44 27.08 0.98
CA SER A 546 19.31 26.15 -0.16
C SER A 546 17.93 26.14 -0.83
N ALA A 547 16.91 26.69 -0.19
CA ALA A 547 15.55 26.81 -0.71
C ALA A 547 15.42 27.83 -1.86
N HIS A 548 16.31 28.83 -1.90
CA HIS A 548 16.37 29.91 -2.89
C HIS A 548 17.25 29.62 -4.12
N ALA A 549 17.85 28.43 -4.23
CA ALA A 549 18.55 28.05 -5.46
C ALA A 549 17.53 27.93 -6.60
N SER A 550 17.48 28.93 -7.48
CA SER A 550 16.56 29.03 -8.62
C SER A 550 16.91 28.09 -9.78
N SER A 551 18.00 27.31 -9.64
CA SER A 551 18.45 26.31 -10.61
C SER A 551 19.11 25.11 -9.92
N GLY A 552 18.95 23.92 -10.52
CA GLY A 552 19.62 22.69 -10.08
C GLY A 552 18.89 21.87 -9.01
N THR A 553 19.58 20.83 -8.52
CA THR A 553 19.06 19.87 -7.54
C THR A 553 19.61 20.16 -6.14
N SER A 554 18.75 20.66 -5.25
CA SER A 554 19.06 20.85 -3.84
C SER A 554 18.47 19.74 -2.96
N VAL A 555 19.16 19.45 -1.86
CA VAL A 555 18.79 18.43 -0.86
C VAL A 555 19.08 19.02 0.50
N ALA A 556 18.17 18.82 1.43
CA ALA A 556 18.32 19.25 2.80
C ALA A 556 17.66 18.24 3.75
N PHE A 557 18.09 18.25 5.01
CA PHE A 557 17.55 17.43 6.06
C PHE A 557 16.18 17.93 6.52
N ASN A 558 15.19 17.05 6.44
CA ASN A 558 13.90 17.18 7.07
C ASN A 558 13.41 15.79 7.51
N ALA A 559 13.06 15.66 8.79
CA ALA A 559 12.57 14.41 9.36
C ALA A 559 11.33 14.66 10.21
N GLN A 560 10.31 13.83 10.01
CA GLN A 560 9.08 13.88 10.81
C GLN A 560 8.82 12.53 11.49
N PRO A 561 8.46 12.54 12.79
CA PRO A 561 7.96 11.35 13.45
C PRO A 561 6.57 11.01 12.91
N ARG A 562 6.28 9.72 12.69
CA ARG A 562 4.91 9.28 12.41
C ARG A 562 4.31 8.62 13.65
N PRO A 563 3.00 8.76 13.90
CA PRO A 563 2.33 8.09 15.03
C PRO A 563 2.54 6.58 15.09
N THR A 564 2.80 5.97 13.95
CA THR A 564 3.05 4.54 13.77
C THR A 564 4.50 4.10 14.06
N GLY A 565 5.38 5.05 14.42
CA GLY A 565 6.78 4.82 14.81
C GLY A 565 7.81 5.03 13.69
N GLN A 566 7.39 5.16 12.43
CA GLN A 566 8.29 5.42 11.31
C GLN A 566 8.81 6.86 11.31
N VAL A 567 9.93 7.08 10.64
CA VAL A 567 10.44 8.42 10.32
C VAL A 567 10.16 8.70 8.85
N PHE A 568 9.50 9.82 8.59
CA PHE A 568 9.26 10.31 7.24
C PHE A 568 10.34 11.36 6.92
N LEU A 569 11.20 11.02 5.96
CA LEU A 569 12.30 11.83 5.47
C LEU A 569 11.92 12.60 4.21
N GLY A 570 12.29 13.87 4.18
CA GLY A 570 12.30 14.73 3.02
C GLY A 570 13.45 15.74 3.11
N SER A 571 13.60 16.66 2.17
CA SER A 571 13.18 16.50 0.79
C SER A 571 14.22 17.11 -0.15
N SER A 572 14.16 16.71 -1.41
CA SER A 572 14.86 17.41 -2.49
C SER A 572 13.98 18.50 -3.13
N ARG A 573 14.60 19.36 -3.94
CA ARG A 573 13.94 20.26 -4.88
C ARG A 573 14.62 20.17 -6.25
N GLN A 574 13.84 19.96 -7.31
CA GLN A 574 14.28 19.91 -8.70
C GLN A 574 13.24 20.62 -9.59
N PHE A 575 13.68 21.53 -10.45
CA PHE A 575 12.80 22.32 -11.33
C PHE A 575 12.78 21.83 -12.78
N ASP A 576 13.81 21.10 -13.20
CA ASP A 576 14.09 20.83 -14.63
C ASP A 576 13.64 19.42 -15.06
N THR A 577 12.73 18.80 -14.32
CA THR A 577 12.24 17.45 -14.62
C THR A 577 10.80 17.26 -14.21
N LEU A 578 10.02 16.62 -15.10
CA LEU A 578 8.68 16.11 -14.85
C LEU A 578 8.65 14.58 -14.71
N ASP A 579 9.81 13.93 -14.75
CA ASP A 579 9.92 12.48 -14.56
C ASP A 579 9.57 12.14 -13.10
N PRO A 580 8.50 11.38 -12.81
CA PRO A 580 8.11 11.02 -11.46
C PRO A 580 9.02 9.95 -10.83
N GLN A 581 9.96 9.36 -11.58
CA GLN A 581 10.82 8.31 -11.06
C GLN A 581 11.71 8.80 -9.91
N VAL A 582 11.94 7.92 -8.94
CA VAL A 582 12.90 8.15 -7.87
C VAL A 582 14.31 8.02 -8.42
N GLU A 583 15.11 9.07 -8.25
CA GLU A 583 16.50 9.12 -8.68
C GLU A 583 17.42 8.65 -7.56
N GLY A 584 18.08 7.50 -7.77
CA GLY A 584 19.01 6.91 -6.80
C GLY A 584 20.09 7.87 -6.28
N PRO A 585 20.77 8.67 -7.15
CA PRO A 585 21.77 9.63 -6.70
C PRO A 585 21.21 10.73 -5.79
N VAL A 586 20.02 11.25 -6.08
CA VAL A 586 19.35 12.29 -5.27
C VAL A 586 18.91 11.70 -3.92
N LEU A 587 18.31 10.52 -3.94
CA LEU A 587 17.91 9.81 -2.73
C LEU A 587 19.12 9.49 -1.84
N ALA A 588 20.24 9.06 -2.43
CA ALA A 588 21.47 8.79 -1.68
C ALA A 588 22.06 10.06 -1.05
N ARG A 589 22.00 11.22 -1.72
CA ARG A 589 22.37 12.52 -1.12
C ARG A 589 21.44 12.86 0.06
N MET A 590 20.14 12.64 -0.09
CA MET A 590 19.14 12.89 0.96
C MET A 590 19.37 12.01 2.18
N LEU A 591 19.64 10.72 1.97
CA LEU A 591 19.93 9.77 3.04
C LEU A 591 21.24 10.08 3.75
N ARG A 592 22.32 10.43 3.02
CA ARG A 592 23.58 10.86 3.65
C ARG A 592 23.35 12.08 4.55
N ARG A 593 22.65 13.10 4.04
CA ARG A 593 22.34 14.30 4.81
C ARG A 593 21.46 13.98 6.04
N ALA A 594 20.52 13.04 5.92
CA ALA A 594 19.72 12.60 7.06
C ALA A 594 20.54 11.84 8.10
N LEU A 595 21.48 11.00 7.68
CA LEU A 595 22.40 10.27 8.57
C LEU A 595 23.36 11.21 9.30
N ASP A 596 23.74 12.33 8.68
CA ASP A 596 24.55 13.36 9.33
C ASP A 596 23.83 13.94 10.57
N TYR A 597 22.50 14.10 10.53
CA TYR A 597 21.74 14.62 11.68
C TYR A 597 21.20 13.52 12.61
N LEU A 598 20.80 12.38 12.07
CA LEU A 598 20.21 11.24 12.78
C LEU A 598 20.98 9.95 12.46
N PRO A 599 22.14 9.70 13.09
CA PRO A 599 22.97 8.53 12.81
C PRO A 599 22.25 7.20 13.02
N GLY A 600 21.26 7.15 13.94
CA GLY A 600 20.44 5.97 14.21
C GLY A 600 19.63 5.46 13.02
N LEU A 601 19.47 6.26 11.96
CA LEU A 601 18.80 5.83 10.72
C LEU A 601 19.62 4.79 9.94
N ALA A 602 20.93 4.65 10.19
CA ALA A 602 21.81 3.78 9.40
C ALA A 602 21.41 2.30 9.41
N GLY A 603 20.82 1.85 10.53
CA GLY A 603 20.38 0.46 10.72
C GLY A 603 18.95 0.19 10.26
N LEU A 604 18.23 1.19 9.74
CA LEU A 604 16.83 1.08 9.38
C LEU A 604 16.61 0.65 7.93
N ASN A 605 15.46 0.02 7.69
CA ASN A 605 14.99 -0.20 6.34
C ASN A 605 14.23 1.01 5.82
N ALA A 606 14.54 1.46 4.60
CA ALA A 606 13.63 2.31 3.85
C ALA A 606 12.43 1.47 3.38
N ILE A 607 11.21 1.73 3.85
CA ILE A 607 10.00 0.99 3.39
C ILE A 607 9.66 1.39 1.96
N ARG A 608 9.58 2.70 1.72
CA ARG A 608 9.14 3.27 0.45
C ARG A 608 9.88 4.56 0.18
N ALA A 609 10.24 4.77 -1.09
CA ALA A 609 10.67 6.06 -1.63
C ALA A 609 9.75 6.43 -2.80
N TRP A 610 9.43 7.71 -2.92
CA TRP A 610 8.59 8.22 -4.00
C TRP A 610 8.91 9.70 -4.26
N THR A 611 8.27 10.27 -5.27
CA THR A 611 8.40 11.69 -5.60
C THR A 611 7.03 12.37 -5.58
N GLY A 612 7.05 13.69 -5.47
CA GLY A 612 5.87 14.53 -5.64
C GLY A 612 6.25 15.87 -6.26
N PHE A 613 5.28 16.52 -6.89
CA PHE A 613 5.48 17.81 -7.55
C PHE A 613 4.71 18.90 -6.80
N ARG A 614 5.44 19.91 -6.36
CA ARG A 614 4.88 21.13 -5.76
C ARG A 614 4.52 22.10 -6.89
N ALA A 615 3.37 22.76 -6.78
CA ALA A 615 2.98 23.81 -7.73
C ALA A 615 3.61 25.13 -7.27
N ALA A 616 4.69 25.56 -7.92
CA ALA A 616 5.45 26.74 -7.52
C ALA A 616 5.15 27.96 -8.35
N THR A 617 4.92 29.08 -7.68
CA THR A 617 4.86 30.42 -8.26
C THR A 617 6.24 31.08 -8.20
N PRO A 618 6.49 32.17 -8.97
CA PRO A 618 7.79 32.85 -8.97
C PRO A 618 8.17 33.45 -7.61
N ASP A 619 7.19 33.84 -6.80
CA ASP A 619 7.36 34.52 -5.51
C ASP A 619 7.11 33.61 -4.29
N GLY A 620 6.78 32.34 -4.50
CA GLY A 620 6.46 31.37 -3.44
C GLY A 620 5.08 31.53 -2.81
N LEU A 621 4.29 32.55 -3.19
CA LEU A 621 2.95 32.78 -2.65
C LEU A 621 1.87 32.15 -3.53
N PRO A 622 0.76 31.64 -2.97
CA PRO A 622 -0.34 31.10 -3.76
C PRO A 622 -1.13 32.19 -4.50
N LEU A 623 -1.76 31.84 -5.61
CA LEU A 623 -2.71 32.68 -6.34
C LEU A 623 -4.11 32.41 -5.78
N LEU A 624 -4.67 33.39 -5.07
CA LEU A 624 -5.94 33.33 -4.33
C LEU A 624 -6.83 34.52 -4.69
N GLY A 625 -7.74 34.34 -5.64
CA GLY A 625 -8.70 35.37 -6.04
C GLY A 625 -9.28 35.14 -7.42
N GLU A 626 -10.13 36.07 -7.87
CA GLU A 626 -10.72 36.02 -9.20
C GLU A 626 -9.68 36.30 -10.30
N HIS A 627 -9.78 35.59 -11.41
CA HIS A 627 -8.95 35.74 -12.58
C HIS A 627 -9.26 37.09 -13.27
N PRO A 628 -8.27 37.98 -13.47
CA PRO A 628 -8.54 39.35 -13.92
C PRO A 628 -9.10 39.47 -15.34
N ALA A 629 -8.89 38.46 -16.19
CA ALA A 629 -9.40 38.44 -17.56
C ALA A 629 -10.56 37.46 -17.79
N GLN A 630 -10.98 36.69 -16.77
CA GLN A 630 -12.00 35.64 -16.91
C GLN A 630 -13.02 35.74 -15.76
N PRO A 631 -14.06 36.58 -15.88
CA PRO A 631 -15.05 36.75 -14.83
C PRO A 631 -15.70 35.43 -14.42
N GLY A 632 -15.83 35.21 -13.10
CA GLY A 632 -16.36 33.99 -12.51
C GLY A 632 -15.37 32.83 -12.42
N LEU A 633 -14.14 32.95 -12.96
CA LEU A 633 -13.05 32.02 -12.73
C LEU A 633 -12.22 32.47 -11.52
N TRP A 634 -12.06 31.61 -10.54
CA TRP A 634 -11.34 31.87 -9.29
C TRP A 634 -10.15 30.91 -9.16
N LEU A 635 -9.04 31.40 -8.62
CA LEU A 635 -7.80 30.66 -8.50
C LEU A 635 -7.52 30.28 -7.04
N ALA A 636 -7.12 29.04 -6.83
CA ALA A 636 -6.64 28.50 -5.57
C ALA A 636 -5.45 27.57 -5.83
N VAL A 637 -4.37 28.10 -6.39
CA VAL A 637 -3.22 27.33 -6.89
C VAL A 637 -1.88 27.92 -6.44
N GLY A 638 -0.79 27.18 -6.60
CA GLY A 638 0.55 27.72 -6.38
C GLY A 638 1.06 27.70 -4.93
N HIS A 639 0.50 26.84 -4.07
CA HIS A 639 0.88 26.77 -2.65
C HIS A 639 2.23 26.11 -2.36
N GLU A 640 3.04 25.81 -3.38
CA GLU A 640 4.36 25.20 -3.22
C GLU A 640 4.37 23.96 -2.30
N GLY A 641 5.22 23.96 -1.27
CA GLY A 641 5.34 22.92 -0.26
C GLY A 641 4.40 23.09 0.93
N LEU A 642 3.65 24.20 0.99
CA LEU A 642 2.84 24.61 2.14
C LEU A 642 1.33 24.41 1.93
N GLY A 643 0.88 23.84 0.82
CA GLY A 643 -0.56 23.73 0.51
C GLY A 643 -1.42 23.07 1.60
N VAL A 644 -0.86 22.13 2.37
CA VAL A 644 -1.55 21.56 3.53
C VAL A 644 -1.61 22.56 4.69
N THR A 645 -0.47 23.18 5.01
CA THR A 645 -0.36 24.23 6.02
C THR A 645 -1.37 25.34 5.76
N THR A 646 -1.39 25.92 4.56
CA THR A 646 -2.10 27.16 4.22
C THR A 646 -3.53 26.98 3.74
N ALA A 647 -3.98 25.75 3.49
CA ALA A 647 -5.33 25.47 2.99
C ALA A 647 -6.47 26.14 3.79
N PRO A 648 -6.49 26.13 5.15
CA PRO A 648 -7.50 26.83 5.93
C PRO A 648 -7.57 28.34 5.65
N GLY A 649 -6.43 29.03 5.68
CA GLY A 649 -6.35 30.46 5.42
C GLY A 649 -6.70 30.81 3.98
N SER A 650 -6.24 30.01 3.01
CA SER A 650 -6.60 30.19 1.60
C SER A 650 -8.11 30.08 1.37
N ALA A 651 -8.76 29.09 1.98
CA ALA A 651 -10.20 28.93 1.88
C ALA A 651 -10.97 30.10 2.50
N ARG A 652 -10.47 30.65 3.63
CA ARG A 652 -11.06 31.83 4.28
C ARG A 652 -10.92 33.10 3.45
N LEU A 653 -9.75 33.33 2.86
CA LEU A 653 -9.50 34.47 1.98
C LEU A 653 -10.39 34.43 0.74
N LEU A 654 -10.45 33.27 0.06
CA LEU A 654 -11.29 33.11 -1.12
C LEU A 654 -12.77 33.28 -0.80
N ALA A 655 -13.24 32.70 0.31
CA ALA A 655 -14.62 32.86 0.70
C ALA A 655 -14.93 34.31 1.09
N ALA A 656 -14.05 35.02 1.79
CA ALA A 656 -14.29 36.42 2.09
C ALA A 656 -14.46 37.26 0.82
N GLN A 657 -13.61 37.04 -0.19
CA GLN A 657 -13.73 37.71 -1.49
C GLN A 657 -15.04 37.36 -2.22
N LEU A 658 -15.40 36.08 -2.30
CA LEU A 658 -16.63 35.61 -2.98
C LEU A 658 -17.92 36.20 -2.37
N PHE A 659 -17.92 36.46 -1.07
CA PHE A 659 -19.08 36.97 -0.35
C PHE A 659 -19.01 38.48 -0.07
N GLY A 660 -17.96 39.18 -0.53
CA GLY A 660 -17.77 40.60 -0.24
C GLY A 660 -17.57 40.91 1.25
N GLU A 661 -17.02 39.96 2.01
CA GLU A 661 -16.75 40.08 3.44
C GLU A 661 -15.33 40.64 3.68
N THR A 662 -15.11 41.22 4.86
CA THR A 662 -13.75 41.61 5.29
C THR A 662 -12.89 40.35 5.48
N PRO A 663 -11.76 40.22 4.77
CA PRO A 663 -10.90 39.06 4.92
C PRO A 663 -10.18 39.07 6.27
N PRO A 664 -9.87 37.89 6.86
CA PRO A 664 -9.18 37.81 8.15
C PRO A 664 -7.68 38.18 8.09
N LEU A 665 -7.13 38.29 6.88
CA LEU A 665 -5.75 38.66 6.57
C LEU A 665 -5.78 39.59 5.35
N ASP A 666 -4.74 40.39 5.14
CA ASP A 666 -4.60 41.17 3.91
C ASP A 666 -4.54 40.23 2.69
N ALA A 667 -5.51 40.34 1.78
CA ALA A 667 -5.60 39.49 0.60
C ALA A 667 -4.64 39.92 -0.53
N THR A 668 -4.20 41.18 -0.52
CA THR A 668 -3.47 41.84 -1.62
C THR A 668 -2.26 41.04 -2.11
N PRO A 669 -1.39 40.49 -1.23
CA PRO A 669 -0.20 39.74 -1.67
C PRO A 669 -0.53 38.45 -2.44
N TYR A 670 -1.73 37.89 -2.26
CA TYR A 670 -2.14 36.61 -2.86
C TYR A 670 -2.98 36.78 -4.12
N LEU A 671 -3.34 38.01 -4.49
CA LEU A 671 -4.18 38.28 -5.66
C LEU A 671 -3.50 37.87 -6.97
N PRO A 672 -4.21 37.24 -7.92
CA PRO A 672 -3.64 36.84 -9.22
C PRO A 672 -3.10 38.00 -10.07
N GLN A 673 -3.61 39.21 -9.86
CA GLN A 673 -3.26 40.46 -10.57
C GLN A 673 -1.76 40.80 -10.47
N ARG A 674 -1.03 40.22 -9.50
CA ARG A 674 0.42 40.40 -9.38
C ARG A 674 1.21 39.78 -10.54
N PHE A 675 0.64 38.83 -11.26
CA PHE A 675 1.26 38.20 -12.44
C PHE A 675 0.38 38.26 -13.69
N LEU A 676 -0.93 38.37 -13.53
CA LEU A 676 -1.88 38.34 -14.63
C LEU A 676 -2.41 39.74 -14.90
N SER A 677 -2.28 40.20 -16.15
CA SER A 677 -2.81 41.50 -16.58
C SER A 677 -4.28 41.38 -17.01
N SER A 678 -5.06 42.44 -16.82
CA SER A 678 -6.36 42.61 -17.45
C SER A 678 -6.18 43.09 -18.90
N SER A 679 -5.70 42.22 -19.80
CA SER A 679 -5.71 42.56 -21.23
C SER A 679 -7.13 42.45 -21.76
N GLY A 680 -7.77 43.59 -21.96
CA GLY A 680 -9.04 43.69 -22.65
C GLY A 680 -8.94 43.16 -24.09
N SER A 681 -9.94 42.35 -24.46
CA SER A 681 -10.44 42.13 -25.82
C SER A 681 -9.52 42.57 -26.99
N ALA A 682 -8.80 41.62 -27.54
CA ALA A 682 -8.67 41.48 -28.99
C ALA A 682 -8.51 40.00 -29.33
N ARG A 683 -9.64 39.30 -29.52
CA ARG A 683 -9.62 38.05 -30.30
C ARG A 683 -9.44 38.43 -31.77
N PRO A 684 -8.58 37.74 -32.54
CA PRO A 684 -8.55 37.89 -34.00
C PRO A 684 -9.87 37.47 -34.64
#